data_AF-A0A1M6U260-F1
#
_entry.id   AF-A0A1M6U260-F1
#
_cell.length_a   1.000
_cell.length_b   1.000
_cell.length_c   1.000
_cell.angle_alpha   90.00
_cell.angle_beta   90.00
_cell.angle_gamma   90.00
#
_symmetry.space_group_name_H-M   'P 1'
#
loop_
_entity.id
_entity.type
_entity.pdbx_description
1 polymer ?
#
loop_
_entity_poly.entity_id
_entity_poly.type
_entity_poly.pdbx_seq_one_letter_code
_entity_poly.pdbx_strand_id
1 'polypeptide(L)'
;MNNLNVFKKVRIGLILLVMFLISSTAWAVPTPSPVKYIDENGETKTITNYIELTGDESPDNLMFKNGGWFVVKGEVTYDEVQGHLLAFKQQVEKTWQCTGPDVNLILADGAKLTVKNEDYDMSFRNLAVYAQSTGENMGKFEVYAKKSTAIDVFNAFTVYGGSVKAHSFEEYEYGIWAGSVTVNGGIVDAAGITYGIYAGDRKVIVNGGSVTAAGFSGIFGYEGIEINGGDVDATATGVSDENNFSYAIGSWYDVNVNGGSLTVHAKDKSSYGVFVSGSVAHLNAGEVIADGEGSGIAARPSCSSSGVELAGATVTTNRYTYIDDLRSKSGFFVKVAVNVLYTDGEGNVFEGSIFKWDDLVGEFIDKLDVVAGKTLTPVYKISFETGDENISIESQKLAAGTTPTKPVDPERKGYKFAGWYTDKDFKTEFDWNEKISQDITVYAKWKKELPPVKYIDENGETKTITDYIELVGDESPDDPMFKNGGWFVVKGEVTYDEAQGHYLPFELQIDKNWNRLGPDVNLILADGAKLTAKNKDFDMSFRNLAVYAQSTGENMGKFEVYAENSTAIDVFNAFTVYGGSVKAVSEEGDGIWAREIVINGGIVDAAGSSSADYSGCGIYASDENVIVNGGSVTAAGFRGILGSGGIEINGGDVDATATGVSDEYNFSYAIGSWYDVNVNGGSLTVHAKDKSSYGVYVSGSVAHLNAGEVFADGEGSGFAARPSCSSSGVELAGATVTTNRYTYIDDLGPKSGFFVKVAVNVLYTDGEGNVFEGSIFKWDDWVGEFIDKLDVVAGKTLRPVKPNIVVTQDGEGKIHAEINGNYIGEDDFIITDRIEVDEVKFERDFTTEGYSTIVLPFNIKTSLLVGVDSVLSFNGIVLDENKKKAVAMQVVWEKSMEEVELRAYTPYMIKMSDKSLEILGSVVLETTRDAVTEKDGWEFRGTYSFMKWTEDSPDLGRVYGFAASSEGDVSVGQFVKVAAGASIRPLRAYLIHNVPSTVRANGYYANRNVASIKDELPEQMNLVIVGKDKNGEEHTTVIGQFNTRSGEFRANSVKRVYDLKGRSVNKDARKVRGAYYGKNLLH
;
A
#
# COMPACT_ATOMS: atom_id res chain seq x y z
N MET A 1 -112.83 36.05 1.70
CA MET A 1 -111.57 36.82 1.79
C MET A 1 -110.42 35.87 2.03
N ASN A 2 -109.49 35.88 1.08
CA ASN A 2 -108.12 35.37 1.05
C ASN A 2 -107.55 34.79 2.35
N ASN A 3 -107.06 33.55 2.27
CA ASN A 3 -105.61 33.35 2.37
C ASN A 3 -105.19 31.95 1.89
N LEU A 4 -105.10 31.82 0.56
CA LEU A 4 -104.32 30.79 -0.14
C LEU A 4 -102.81 30.80 0.21
N ASN A 5 -102.35 31.75 1.02
CA ASN A 5 -100.94 31.97 1.34
C ASN A 5 -100.43 31.25 2.60
N VAL A 6 -101.30 30.67 3.43
CA VAL A 6 -100.84 29.89 4.61
C VAL A 6 -100.55 28.43 4.25
N PHE A 7 -101.38 27.81 3.39
CA PHE A 7 -101.17 26.41 2.97
C PHE A 7 -100.03 26.21 1.97
N LYS A 8 -99.67 27.23 1.16
CA LYS A 8 -98.49 27.16 0.29
C LYS A 8 -97.17 27.18 1.08
N LYS A 9 -97.08 27.91 2.20
CA LYS A 9 -95.83 27.96 3.00
C LYS A 9 -95.58 26.67 3.80
N VAL A 10 -96.63 25.99 4.29
CA VAL A 10 -96.48 24.70 5.00
C VAL A 10 -96.17 23.55 4.02
N ARG A 11 -96.77 23.52 2.81
CA ARG A 11 -96.43 22.52 1.78
C ARG A 11 -95.03 22.72 1.18
N ILE A 12 -94.59 23.96 0.94
CA ILE A 12 -93.24 24.24 0.44
C ILE A 12 -92.18 23.95 1.52
N GLY A 13 -92.48 24.21 2.80
CA GLY A 13 -91.60 23.83 3.91
C GLY A 13 -91.44 22.31 4.07
N LEU A 14 -92.53 21.54 3.93
CA LEU A 14 -92.48 20.07 4.02
C LEU A 14 -91.85 19.43 2.77
N ILE A 15 -92.08 19.99 1.57
CA ILE A 15 -91.45 19.53 0.33
C ILE A 15 -89.97 19.92 0.29
N LEU A 16 -89.56 21.08 0.82
CA LEU A 16 -88.13 21.41 0.95
C LEU A 16 -87.45 20.58 2.03
N LEU A 17 -88.09 20.24 3.15
CA LEU A 17 -87.51 19.34 4.15
C LEU A 17 -87.38 17.91 3.60
N VAL A 18 -88.37 17.42 2.85
CA VAL A 18 -88.33 16.12 2.16
C VAL A 18 -87.36 16.15 0.97
N MET A 19 -87.21 17.26 0.24
CA MET A 19 -86.18 17.40 -0.80
C MET A 19 -84.77 17.55 -0.20
N PHE A 20 -84.59 18.17 0.97
CA PHE A 20 -83.28 18.24 1.64
C PHE A 20 -82.90 16.91 2.31
N LEU A 21 -83.89 16.11 2.74
CA LEU A 21 -83.71 14.74 3.22
C LEU A 21 -83.58 13.71 2.09
N ILE A 22 -84.09 13.99 0.89
CA ILE A 22 -83.90 13.14 -0.32
C ILE A 22 -82.70 13.62 -1.16
N SER A 23 -82.18 14.84 -0.98
CA SER A 23 -80.95 15.34 -1.62
C SER A 23 -79.69 15.15 -0.79
N SER A 24 -79.78 14.51 0.38
CA SER A 24 -78.62 14.15 1.23
C SER A 24 -78.36 12.64 1.34
N THR A 25 -79.07 11.82 0.55
CA THR A 25 -78.65 10.46 0.18
C THR A 25 -78.45 10.40 -1.33
N ALA A 26 -77.54 11.23 -1.85
CA ALA A 26 -76.77 10.76 -2.99
C ALA A 26 -76.06 9.50 -2.48
N TRP A 27 -76.58 8.33 -2.81
CA TRP A 27 -75.84 7.09 -2.64
C TRP A 27 -74.53 7.34 -3.38
N ALA A 28 -73.45 7.54 -2.63
CA ALA A 28 -72.12 7.40 -3.17
C ALA A 28 -72.13 5.98 -3.73
N VAL A 29 -72.23 5.85 -5.06
CA VAL A 29 -71.91 4.59 -5.72
C VAL A 29 -70.52 4.26 -5.17
N PRO A 30 -70.34 3.16 -4.43
CA PRO A 30 -69.05 2.85 -3.86
C PRO A 30 -68.06 2.87 -5.02
N THR A 31 -67.11 3.81 -4.98
CA THR A 31 -66.02 3.82 -5.95
C THR A 31 -65.38 2.45 -5.87
N PRO A 32 -65.39 1.68 -6.97
CA PRO A 32 -64.90 0.32 -6.90
C PRO A 32 -63.44 0.33 -6.43
N SER A 33 -63.07 -0.63 -5.57
CA SER A 33 -61.73 -0.66 -4.98
C SER A 33 -60.67 -0.70 -6.09
N PRO A 34 -59.52 -0.02 -5.94
CA PRO A 34 -58.47 -0.03 -6.95
C PRO A 34 -58.05 -1.46 -7.28
N VAL A 35 -57.96 -1.79 -8.57
CA VAL A 35 -57.56 -3.12 -9.06
C VAL A 35 -56.20 -3.01 -9.71
N LYS A 36 -55.30 -3.93 -9.36
CA LYS A 36 -53.98 -4.03 -9.99
C LYS A 36 -54.05 -4.92 -11.23
N TYR A 37 -53.25 -4.61 -12.24
CA TYR A 37 -53.06 -5.43 -13.44
C TYR A 37 -51.63 -5.25 -13.97
N ILE A 38 -51.13 -6.22 -14.71
CA ILE A 38 -49.87 -6.13 -15.46
C ILE A 38 -50.16 -5.48 -16.80
N ASP A 39 -49.52 -4.36 -17.09
CA ASP A 39 -49.71 -3.58 -18.33
C ASP A 39 -48.88 -4.12 -19.50
N GLU A 40 -48.92 -3.41 -20.64
CA GLU A 40 -48.21 -3.76 -21.86
C GLU A 40 -46.68 -3.85 -21.74
N ASN A 41 -46.09 -3.22 -20.72
CA ASN A 41 -44.65 -3.22 -20.47
C ASN A 41 -44.23 -4.26 -19.44
N GLY A 42 -45.18 -5.07 -18.94
CA GLY A 42 -44.95 -6.00 -17.84
C GLY A 42 -44.94 -5.31 -16.47
N GLU A 43 -45.35 -4.05 -16.37
CA GLU A 43 -45.37 -3.29 -15.10
C GLU A 43 -46.73 -3.44 -14.40
N THR A 44 -46.71 -3.53 -13.07
CA THR A 44 -47.96 -3.52 -12.30
C THR A 44 -48.56 -2.11 -12.24
N LYS A 45 -49.71 -1.91 -12.87
CA LYS A 45 -50.52 -0.68 -12.81
C LYS A 45 -51.75 -0.86 -11.94
N THR A 46 -52.36 0.25 -11.56
CA THR A 46 -53.59 0.29 -10.75
C THR A 46 -54.66 1.09 -11.48
N ILE A 47 -55.87 0.53 -11.57
CA ILE A 47 -57.04 1.20 -12.14
C ILE A 47 -58.12 1.42 -11.08
N THR A 48 -58.77 2.58 -11.14
CA THR A 48 -59.85 2.97 -10.23
C THR A 48 -61.16 3.27 -10.96
N ASN A 49 -61.12 3.47 -12.28
CA ASN A 49 -62.29 3.73 -13.12
C ASN A 49 -62.53 2.55 -14.05
N TYR A 50 -63.38 1.62 -13.63
CA TYR A 50 -63.74 0.41 -14.37
C TYR A 50 -65.18 -0.01 -14.07
N ILE A 51 -65.72 -0.89 -14.90
CA ILE A 51 -67.00 -1.56 -14.70
C ILE A 51 -66.73 -2.98 -14.21
N GLU A 52 -67.23 -3.34 -13.02
CA GLU A 52 -67.15 -4.72 -12.52
C GLU A 52 -68.24 -5.57 -13.17
N LEU A 53 -67.87 -6.74 -13.71
CA LEU A 53 -68.81 -7.69 -14.28
C LEU A 53 -69.36 -8.59 -13.17
N THR A 54 -70.69 -8.70 -13.07
CA THR A 54 -71.35 -9.42 -11.96
C THR A 54 -72.23 -10.58 -12.40
N GLY A 55 -72.56 -10.72 -13.68
CA GLY A 55 -73.45 -11.77 -14.21
C GLY A 55 -74.94 -11.49 -14.04
N ASP A 56 -75.30 -10.47 -13.24
CA ASP A 56 -76.68 -10.04 -12.96
C ASP A 56 -77.13 -8.86 -13.86
N GLU A 57 -76.39 -8.55 -14.93
CA GLU A 57 -76.73 -7.47 -15.84
C GLU A 57 -78.10 -7.73 -16.51
N SER A 58 -78.97 -6.71 -16.51
CA SER A 58 -80.29 -6.77 -17.16
C SER A 58 -80.16 -7.18 -18.64
N PRO A 59 -81.07 -8.01 -19.19
CA PRO A 59 -81.12 -8.34 -20.62
C PRO A 59 -81.13 -7.13 -21.56
N ASP A 60 -81.56 -5.96 -21.08
CA ASP A 60 -81.58 -4.69 -21.83
C ASP A 60 -80.20 -3.99 -21.87
N ASN A 61 -79.21 -4.47 -21.11
CA ASN A 61 -77.89 -3.87 -20.97
C ASN A 61 -76.84 -4.73 -21.69
N LEU A 62 -76.66 -4.47 -22.99
CA LEU A 62 -75.65 -5.13 -23.82
C LEU A 62 -74.28 -5.10 -23.14
N MET A 63 -73.72 -6.29 -22.90
CA MET A 63 -72.38 -6.44 -22.33
C MET A 63 -71.37 -5.66 -23.20
N PHE A 64 -70.53 -4.84 -22.56
CA PHE A 64 -69.52 -3.99 -23.21
C PHE A 64 -70.03 -2.86 -24.14
N LYS A 65 -71.34 -2.56 -24.19
CA LYS A 65 -71.96 -1.59 -25.13
C LYS A 65 -71.22 -0.26 -25.33
N ASN A 66 -70.65 0.29 -24.26
CA ASN A 66 -70.00 1.61 -24.27
C ASN A 66 -68.47 1.54 -24.36
N GLY A 67 -67.88 0.34 -24.45
CA GLY A 67 -66.44 0.14 -24.32
C GLY A 67 -65.89 0.57 -22.96
N GLY A 68 -64.57 0.55 -22.81
CA GLY A 68 -63.86 0.96 -21.60
C GLY A 68 -63.17 -0.19 -20.87
N TRP A 69 -62.93 0.00 -19.56
CA TRP A 69 -62.24 -0.94 -18.70
C TRP A 69 -63.23 -1.77 -17.89
N PHE A 70 -63.03 -3.09 -17.90
CA PHE A 70 -63.88 -4.05 -17.23
C PHE A 70 -63.03 -4.94 -16.33
N VAL A 71 -63.55 -5.29 -15.15
CA VAL A 71 -62.89 -6.18 -14.20
C VAL A 71 -63.80 -7.35 -13.89
N VAL A 72 -63.26 -8.56 -13.97
CA VAL A 72 -63.91 -9.79 -13.49
C VAL A 72 -63.39 -10.12 -12.11
N LYS A 73 -64.28 -10.32 -11.13
CA LYS A 73 -63.95 -10.86 -9.81
C LYS A 73 -64.79 -12.10 -9.55
N GLY A 74 -64.17 -13.17 -9.03
CA GLY A 74 -64.88 -14.43 -8.80
C GLY A 74 -65.33 -15.11 -10.09
N GLU A 75 -66.37 -15.95 -10.01
CA GLU A 75 -66.93 -16.66 -11.15
C GLU A 75 -68.14 -15.93 -11.71
N VAL A 76 -68.09 -15.57 -12.99
CA VAL A 76 -69.14 -14.87 -13.74
C VAL A 76 -69.48 -15.70 -14.97
N THR A 77 -70.76 -15.96 -15.22
CA THR A 77 -71.22 -16.72 -16.39
C THR A 77 -72.32 -15.98 -17.13
N TYR A 78 -72.20 -15.92 -18.45
CA TYR A 78 -73.24 -15.44 -19.36
C TYR A 78 -73.63 -16.54 -20.34
N ASP A 79 -74.94 -16.67 -20.56
CA ASP A 79 -75.52 -17.74 -21.37
C ASP A 79 -76.65 -17.16 -22.26
N GLU A 80 -76.44 -17.19 -23.58
CA GLU A 80 -77.39 -16.67 -24.57
C GLU A 80 -78.76 -17.34 -24.47
N VAL A 81 -78.81 -18.65 -24.18
CA VAL A 81 -80.05 -19.44 -24.07
C VAL A 81 -80.91 -19.00 -22.88
N GLN A 82 -80.28 -18.42 -21.86
CA GLN A 82 -80.95 -17.92 -20.65
C GLN A 82 -81.49 -16.49 -20.81
N GLY A 83 -81.38 -15.90 -22.01
CA GLY A 83 -81.92 -14.57 -22.32
C GLY A 83 -80.97 -13.41 -21.97
N HIS A 84 -79.69 -13.70 -21.68
CA HIS A 84 -78.66 -12.68 -21.57
C HIS A 84 -78.19 -12.29 -22.97
N LEU A 85 -78.48 -11.07 -23.40
CA LEU A 85 -78.09 -10.57 -24.73
C LEU A 85 -76.62 -10.14 -24.70
N LEU A 86 -75.77 -10.88 -25.40
CA LEU A 86 -74.31 -10.78 -25.32
C LEU A 86 -73.78 -10.20 -26.62
N ALA A 87 -73.19 -9.01 -26.51
CA ALA A 87 -72.49 -8.27 -27.56
C ALA A 87 -73.29 -7.93 -28.84
N PHE A 88 -73.17 -6.66 -29.23
CA PHE A 88 -73.61 -6.00 -30.46
C PHE A 88 -74.40 -6.81 -31.53
N LYS A 89 -75.70 -6.52 -31.63
CA LYS A 89 -76.49 -6.76 -32.85
C LYS A 89 -76.34 -5.55 -33.78
N GLN A 90 -75.79 -5.72 -34.99
CA GLN A 90 -76.08 -4.77 -36.08
C GLN A 90 -76.79 -5.46 -37.24
N GLN A 91 -78.12 -5.53 -37.16
CA GLN A 91 -78.92 -5.41 -38.36
C GLN A 91 -79.09 -3.92 -38.67
N VAL A 92 -78.32 -3.37 -39.62
CA VAL A 92 -78.70 -2.16 -40.35
C VAL A 92 -78.32 -2.31 -41.82
N GLU A 93 -79.35 -2.30 -42.65
CA GLU A 93 -79.41 -2.02 -44.10
C GLU A 93 -78.07 -1.78 -44.85
N LYS A 94 -77.66 -2.76 -45.66
CA LYS A 94 -76.88 -2.61 -46.92
C LYS A 94 -75.55 -1.82 -46.91
N THR A 95 -74.93 -1.51 -45.78
CA THR A 95 -73.54 -1.02 -45.75
C THR A 95 -72.75 -1.72 -44.64
N TRP A 96 -71.71 -2.47 -45.01
CA TRP A 96 -70.75 -3.14 -44.11
C TRP A 96 -69.90 -2.10 -43.34
N GLN A 97 -70.46 -1.39 -42.35
CA GLN A 97 -69.71 -0.46 -41.51
C GLN A 97 -69.60 -0.98 -40.07
N CYS A 98 -68.35 -1.27 -39.66
CA CYS A 98 -67.96 -1.89 -38.40
C CYS A 98 -68.12 -0.92 -37.20
N THR A 99 -68.86 -1.31 -36.15
CA THR A 99 -69.17 -0.44 -34.98
C THR A 99 -69.09 -1.11 -33.59
N GLY A 100 -68.30 -2.18 -33.41
CA GLY A 100 -68.08 -2.79 -32.09
C GLY A 100 -67.36 -1.88 -31.07
N PRO A 101 -67.40 -2.19 -29.76
CA PRO A 101 -66.75 -1.39 -28.70
C PRO A 101 -65.25 -1.69 -28.54
N ASP A 102 -64.51 -0.74 -27.96
CA ASP A 102 -63.12 -0.91 -27.53
C ASP A 102 -63.09 -1.36 -26.06
N VAL A 103 -62.55 -2.54 -25.76
CA VAL A 103 -62.65 -3.20 -24.44
C VAL A 103 -61.28 -3.56 -23.89
N ASN A 104 -61.05 -3.18 -22.63
CA ASN A 104 -59.92 -3.66 -21.82
C ASN A 104 -60.48 -4.51 -20.68
N LEU A 105 -60.13 -5.80 -20.64
CA LEU A 105 -60.64 -6.77 -19.69
C LEU A 105 -59.53 -7.19 -18.72
N ILE A 106 -59.70 -6.89 -17.43
CA ILE A 106 -58.81 -7.34 -16.37
C ILE A 106 -59.43 -8.56 -15.68
N LEU A 107 -58.70 -9.67 -15.69
CA LEU A 107 -59.05 -10.90 -15.01
C LEU A 107 -58.36 -10.92 -13.63
N ALA A 108 -59.14 -10.77 -12.56
CA ALA A 108 -58.60 -10.86 -11.21
C ALA A 108 -58.05 -12.26 -10.91
N ASP A 109 -57.12 -12.38 -9.96
CA ASP A 109 -56.57 -13.68 -9.57
C ASP A 109 -57.69 -14.61 -9.07
N GLY A 110 -57.72 -15.83 -9.60
CA GLY A 110 -58.75 -16.83 -9.33
C GLY A 110 -60.13 -16.52 -9.94
N ALA A 111 -60.29 -15.42 -10.68
CA ALA A 111 -61.54 -15.10 -11.36
C ALA A 111 -61.74 -15.95 -12.61
N LYS A 112 -63.00 -16.18 -12.98
CA LYS A 112 -63.38 -16.89 -14.19
C LYS A 112 -64.60 -16.24 -14.83
N LEU A 113 -64.43 -15.70 -16.04
CA LEU A 113 -65.53 -15.26 -16.90
C LEU A 113 -65.83 -16.36 -17.91
N THR A 114 -67.06 -16.85 -17.94
CA THR A 114 -67.55 -17.83 -18.92
C THR A 114 -68.64 -17.20 -19.78
N VAL A 115 -68.52 -17.32 -21.10
CA VAL A 115 -69.50 -16.83 -22.08
C VAL A 115 -69.92 -17.99 -22.97
N LYS A 116 -71.23 -18.22 -23.10
CA LYS A 116 -71.81 -19.23 -23.98
C LYS A 116 -72.70 -18.60 -25.02
N ASN A 117 -72.30 -18.73 -26.28
CA ASN A 117 -73.02 -18.21 -27.44
C ASN A 117 -73.58 -19.38 -28.28
N GLU A 118 -74.78 -19.22 -28.81
CA GLU A 118 -75.39 -20.17 -29.74
C GLU A 118 -75.33 -19.63 -31.17
N ASP A 119 -76.00 -18.51 -31.46
CA ASP A 119 -76.22 -18.04 -32.84
C ASP A 119 -75.48 -16.72 -33.17
N TYR A 120 -74.84 -16.07 -32.18
CA TYR A 120 -74.21 -14.76 -32.37
C TYR A 120 -72.73 -14.74 -31.94
N ASP A 121 -71.92 -13.98 -32.68
CA ASP A 121 -70.50 -13.79 -32.40
C ASP A 121 -70.30 -12.88 -31.17
N MET A 122 -69.22 -13.09 -30.43
CA MET A 122 -68.77 -12.12 -29.42
C MET A 122 -67.92 -11.03 -30.07
N SER A 123 -68.58 -10.02 -30.65
CA SER A 123 -67.91 -9.01 -31.49
C SER A 123 -67.38 -7.78 -30.73
N PHE A 124 -66.14 -7.38 -31.05
CA PHE A 124 -65.46 -6.18 -30.54
C PHE A 124 -64.79 -5.39 -31.66
N ARG A 125 -64.56 -4.09 -31.46
CA ARG A 125 -63.61 -3.36 -32.32
C ARG A 125 -62.18 -3.64 -31.89
N ASN A 126 -61.88 -3.48 -30.61
CA ASN A 126 -60.61 -3.88 -29.99
C ASN A 126 -60.89 -4.62 -28.69
N LEU A 127 -60.11 -5.65 -28.41
CA LEU A 127 -60.18 -6.40 -27.15
C LEU A 127 -58.76 -6.63 -26.62
N ALA A 128 -58.48 -6.07 -25.45
CA ALA A 128 -57.24 -6.29 -24.71
C ALA A 128 -57.52 -7.04 -23.40
N VAL A 129 -56.78 -8.12 -23.13
CA VAL A 129 -56.92 -8.94 -21.93
C VAL A 129 -55.68 -8.81 -21.05
N TYR A 130 -55.90 -8.53 -19.77
CA TYR A 130 -54.88 -8.34 -18.75
C TYR A 130 -55.15 -9.25 -17.55
N ALA A 131 -54.11 -9.57 -16.78
CA ALA A 131 -54.22 -10.29 -15.50
C ALA A 131 -53.51 -9.52 -14.37
N GLN A 132 -53.77 -9.89 -13.11
CA GLN A 132 -53.06 -9.31 -11.97
C GLN A 132 -51.75 -10.05 -11.66
N SER A 133 -51.68 -11.32 -12.03
CA SER A 133 -50.53 -12.19 -11.83
C SER A 133 -50.32 -13.14 -13.01
N THR A 134 -49.17 -13.80 -13.04
CA THR A 134 -48.84 -14.90 -13.95
C THR A 134 -48.88 -16.24 -13.20
N GLY A 135 -48.98 -17.35 -13.93
CA GLY A 135 -49.01 -18.70 -13.35
C GLY A 135 -50.42 -19.22 -13.05
N GLU A 136 -50.54 -20.26 -12.22
CA GLU A 136 -51.78 -21.06 -12.07
C GLU A 136 -52.99 -20.29 -11.55
N ASN A 137 -52.77 -19.19 -10.81
CA ASN A 137 -53.83 -18.36 -10.24
C ASN A 137 -54.35 -17.28 -11.19
N MET A 138 -53.79 -17.14 -12.39
CA MET A 138 -54.26 -16.11 -13.32
C MET A 138 -55.74 -16.31 -13.67
N GLY A 139 -56.48 -15.21 -13.76
CA GLY A 139 -57.90 -15.27 -14.07
C GLY A 139 -58.16 -15.82 -15.49
N LYS A 140 -59.35 -16.37 -15.69
CA LYS A 140 -59.75 -17.12 -16.88
C LYS A 140 -60.88 -16.41 -17.61
N PHE A 141 -60.82 -16.39 -18.94
CA PHE A 141 -61.86 -15.93 -19.83
C PHE A 141 -62.15 -17.05 -20.83
N GLU A 142 -63.28 -17.72 -20.67
CA GLU A 142 -63.68 -18.87 -21.48
C GLU A 142 -64.92 -18.53 -22.31
N VAL A 143 -64.81 -18.64 -23.63
CA VAL A 143 -65.89 -18.44 -24.58
C VAL A 143 -66.16 -19.74 -25.32
N TYR A 144 -67.41 -20.17 -25.28
CA TYR A 144 -67.91 -21.37 -25.92
C TYR A 144 -69.02 -20.97 -26.90
N ALA A 145 -68.74 -21.04 -28.20
CA ALA A 145 -69.70 -20.72 -29.24
C ALA A 145 -70.15 -21.99 -29.97
N LYS A 146 -71.45 -22.10 -30.26
CA LYS A 146 -71.95 -23.26 -30.97
C LYS A 146 -71.98 -23.05 -32.47
N LYS A 147 -72.74 -22.08 -32.99
CA LYS A 147 -72.89 -21.80 -34.43
C LYS A 147 -72.41 -20.39 -34.79
N SER A 148 -71.42 -19.92 -34.04
CA SER A 148 -70.85 -18.59 -34.20
C SER A 148 -69.36 -18.64 -33.92
N THR A 149 -68.67 -17.57 -34.29
CA THR A 149 -67.28 -17.34 -33.91
C THR A 149 -67.20 -17.01 -32.42
N ALA A 150 -66.32 -17.72 -31.69
CA ALA A 150 -66.27 -17.55 -30.24
C ALA A 150 -65.78 -16.15 -29.84
N ILE A 151 -64.74 -15.63 -30.48
CA ILE A 151 -64.29 -14.24 -30.31
C ILE A 151 -64.06 -13.60 -31.68
N ASP A 152 -64.80 -12.52 -31.96
CA ASP A 152 -64.74 -11.77 -33.22
C ASP A 152 -64.24 -10.33 -32.94
N VAL A 153 -63.11 -9.92 -33.52
CA VAL A 153 -62.47 -8.62 -33.23
C VAL A 153 -62.03 -7.89 -34.49
N PHE A 154 -62.81 -6.90 -34.93
CA PHE A 154 -62.57 -6.20 -36.21
C PHE A 154 -61.18 -5.57 -36.36
N ASN A 155 -60.56 -5.06 -35.29
CA ASN A 155 -59.24 -4.43 -35.36
C ASN A 155 -58.17 -5.25 -34.64
N ALA A 156 -58.05 -5.15 -33.32
CA ALA A 156 -56.94 -5.78 -32.60
C ALA A 156 -57.41 -6.59 -31.39
N PHE A 157 -57.02 -7.86 -31.36
CA PHE A 157 -57.10 -8.73 -30.19
C PHE A 157 -55.72 -8.85 -29.55
N THR A 158 -55.57 -8.47 -28.29
CA THR A 158 -54.28 -8.44 -27.59
C THR A 158 -54.39 -9.10 -26.22
N VAL A 159 -53.44 -9.99 -25.91
CA VAL A 159 -53.37 -10.67 -24.61
C VAL A 159 -52.04 -10.31 -23.95
N TYR A 160 -52.10 -9.57 -22.85
CA TYR A 160 -50.95 -9.24 -22.01
C TYR A 160 -50.76 -10.23 -20.86
N GLY A 161 -51.85 -10.89 -20.44
CA GLY A 161 -51.84 -11.92 -19.41
C GLY A 161 -53.22 -12.53 -19.18
N GLY A 162 -53.28 -13.58 -18.35
CA GLY A 162 -54.51 -14.34 -18.10
C GLY A 162 -54.66 -15.53 -19.04
N SER A 163 -55.70 -16.32 -18.83
CA SER A 163 -56.02 -17.48 -19.66
C SER A 163 -57.26 -17.19 -20.49
N VAL A 164 -57.12 -17.11 -21.82
CA VAL A 164 -58.23 -16.98 -22.76
C VAL A 164 -58.48 -18.32 -23.44
N LYS A 165 -59.71 -18.80 -23.38
CA LYS A 165 -60.18 -19.97 -24.13
C LYS A 165 -61.31 -19.54 -25.06
N ALA A 166 -61.22 -19.89 -26.34
CA ALA A 166 -62.21 -19.50 -27.36
C ALA A 166 -62.50 -20.68 -28.28
N HIS A 167 -63.58 -21.40 -28.00
CA HIS A 167 -63.92 -22.67 -28.66
C HIS A 167 -65.24 -22.55 -29.42
N SER A 168 -65.23 -22.87 -30.72
CA SER A 168 -66.41 -22.96 -31.58
C SER A 168 -66.65 -24.42 -32.05
N PHE A 169 -67.91 -24.87 -32.08
CA PHE A 169 -68.25 -26.30 -32.17
C PHE A 169 -69.04 -26.76 -33.41
N GLU A 170 -69.82 -25.89 -34.04
CA GLU A 170 -70.70 -26.16 -35.18
C GLU A 170 -70.57 -25.04 -36.22
N GLU A 171 -70.92 -25.35 -37.48
CA GLU A 171 -70.84 -24.42 -38.62
C GLU A 171 -69.40 -23.96 -38.98
N TYR A 172 -69.22 -23.22 -40.08
CA TYR A 172 -67.91 -22.87 -40.65
C TYR A 172 -67.23 -21.72 -39.87
N GLU A 173 -67.14 -21.84 -38.54
CA GLU A 173 -66.80 -20.75 -37.63
C GLU A 173 -65.37 -20.84 -37.05
N TYR A 174 -64.91 -19.71 -36.49
CA TYR A 174 -63.57 -19.52 -35.94
C TYR A 174 -63.56 -19.64 -34.41
N GLY A 175 -62.46 -20.13 -33.83
CA GLY A 175 -62.22 -19.95 -32.40
C GLY A 175 -62.00 -18.45 -32.11
N ILE A 176 -61.02 -17.86 -32.78
CA ILE A 176 -60.76 -16.43 -32.75
C ILE A 176 -60.64 -15.92 -34.18
N TRP A 177 -61.47 -14.95 -34.55
CA TRP A 177 -61.27 -14.11 -35.72
C TRP A 177 -60.91 -12.70 -35.29
N ALA A 178 -59.84 -12.14 -35.83
CA ALA A 178 -59.48 -10.76 -35.55
C ALA A 178 -58.81 -10.06 -36.74
N GLY A 179 -58.83 -8.73 -36.80
CA GLY A 179 -57.98 -7.99 -37.75
C GLY A 179 -56.48 -8.24 -37.51
N SER A 180 -56.08 -8.36 -36.24
CA SER A 180 -54.74 -8.76 -35.78
C SER A 180 -54.82 -9.48 -34.44
N VAL A 181 -53.88 -10.38 -34.19
CA VAL A 181 -53.75 -11.08 -32.91
C VAL A 181 -52.35 -10.85 -32.36
N THR A 182 -52.26 -10.41 -31.10
CA THR A 182 -50.96 -10.23 -30.41
C THR A 182 -51.00 -10.86 -29.03
N VAL A 183 -50.05 -11.74 -28.74
CA VAL A 183 -49.90 -12.41 -27.45
C VAL A 183 -48.55 -12.03 -26.87
N ASN A 184 -48.56 -11.22 -25.81
CA ASN A 184 -47.37 -10.79 -25.09
C ASN A 184 -47.08 -11.66 -23.86
N GLY A 185 -48.10 -12.40 -23.38
CA GLY A 185 -48.02 -13.29 -22.23
C GLY A 185 -49.36 -13.99 -21.97
N GLY A 186 -49.42 -14.82 -20.93
CA GLY A 186 -50.62 -15.58 -20.58
C GLY A 186 -50.80 -16.88 -21.37
N ILE A 187 -52.03 -17.39 -21.43
CA ILE A 187 -52.41 -18.60 -22.17
C ILE A 187 -53.55 -18.25 -23.13
N VAL A 188 -53.43 -18.65 -24.39
CA VAL A 188 -54.50 -18.58 -25.39
C VAL A 188 -54.78 -19.97 -25.93
N ASP A 189 -55.97 -20.49 -25.71
CA ASP A 189 -56.44 -21.80 -26.19
C ASP A 189 -57.64 -21.58 -27.13
N ALA A 190 -57.40 -21.68 -28.43
CA ALA A 190 -58.38 -21.35 -29.46
C ALA A 190 -58.70 -22.56 -30.34
N ALA A 191 -59.97 -22.94 -30.43
CA ALA A 191 -60.41 -24.05 -31.28
C ALA A 191 -61.61 -23.63 -32.13
N GLY A 192 -61.57 -23.89 -33.43
CA GLY A 192 -62.69 -23.63 -34.33
C GLY A 192 -62.83 -24.72 -35.38
N ILE A 193 -63.98 -24.75 -36.05
CA ILE A 193 -64.19 -25.71 -37.15
C ILE A 193 -63.35 -25.31 -38.36
N THR A 194 -63.30 -24.02 -38.70
CA THR A 194 -62.51 -23.53 -39.84
C THR A 194 -61.09 -23.15 -39.41
N TYR A 195 -60.93 -22.25 -38.45
CA TYR A 195 -59.61 -21.95 -37.87
C TYR A 195 -59.68 -21.87 -36.36
N GLY A 196 -58.61 -22.29 -35.68
CA GLY A 196 -58.39 -21.95 -34.28
C GLY A 196 -58.24 -20.44 -34.12
N ILE A 197 -57.27 -19.86 -34.83
CA ILE A 197 -57.00 -18.42 -34.86
C ILE A 197 -56.89 -17.95 -36.31
N TYR A 198 -57.62 -16.90 -36.67
CA TYR A 198 -57.56 -16.26 -37.98
C TYR A 198 -57.37 -14.74 -37.83
N ALA A 199 -56.21 -14.23 -38.26
CA ALA A 199 -55.95 -12.80 -38.39
C ALA A 199 -56.21 -12.35 -39.85
N GLY A 200 -57.34 -11.65 -40.07
CA GLY A 200 -57.89 -11.43 -41.41
C GLY A 200 -57.28 -10.30 -42.22
N ASP A 201 -56.68 -9.29 -41.56
CA ASP A 201 -56.14 -8.11 -42.24
C ASP A 201 -54.63 -7.91 -42.00
N ARG A 202 -54.10 -8.45 -40.89
CA ARG A 202 -52.73 -8.20 -40.41
C ARG A 202 -52.11 -9.48 -39.81
N LYS A 203 -51.03 -9.31 -39.04
CA LYS A 203 -50.22 -10.40 -38.47
C LYS A 203 -50.81 -11.06 -37.23
N VAL A 204 -50.37 -12.30 -36.99
CA VAL A 204 -50.34 -12.92 -35.66
C VAL A 204 -48.95 -12.72 -35.08
N ILE A 205 -48.85 -12.12 -33.89
CA ILE A 205 -47.57 -11.85 -33.19
C ILE A 205 -47.59 -12.53 -31.83
N VAL A 206 -46.60 -13.35 -31.54
CA VAL A 206 -46.39 -13.99 -30.23
C VAL A 206 -45.04 -13.56 -29.69
N ASN A 207 -45.03 -12.70 -28.67
CA ASN A 207 -43.81 -12.23 -28.00
C ASN A 207 -43.49 -13.07 -26.75
N GLY A 208 -44.48 -13.78 -26.20
CA GLY A 208 -44.36 -14.61 -25.00
C GLY A 208 -45.68 -15.28 -24.64
N GLY A 209 -45.68 -16.10 -23.58
CA GLY A 209 -46.86 -16.87 -23.16
C GLY A 209 -47.02 -18.19 -23.91
N SER A 210 -48.20 -18.82 -23.79
CA SER A 210 -48.54 -20.08 -24.48
C SER A 210 -49.74 -19.87 -25.39
N VAL A 211 -49.65 -20.36 -26.63
CA VAL A 211 -50.73 -20.31 -27.62
C VAL A 211 -50.99 -21.72 -28.13
N THR A 212 -52.18 -22.26 -27.86
CA THR A 212 -52.69 -23.49 -28.45
C THR A 212 -53.79 -23.17 -29.44
N ALA A 213 -53.70 -23.64 -30.68
CA ALA A 213 -54.70 -23.37 -31.71
C ALA A 213 -55.02 -24.60 -32.58
N ALA A 214 -56.31 -24.92 -32.74
CA ALA A 214 -56.73 -26.08 -33.53
C ALA A 214 -57.97 -25.80 -34.40
N GLY A 215 -58.01 -26.39 -35.58
CA GLY A 215 -59.20 -26.37 -36.45
C GLY A 215 -58.93 -27.05 -37.79
N PHE A 216 -59.81 -26.84 -38.80
CA PHE A 216 -59.47 -27.22 -40.17
C PHE A 216 -58.09 -26.65 -40.54
N SER A 217 -57.80 -25.42 -40.11
CA SER A 217 -56.43 -24.92 -39.92
C SER A 217 -56.22 -24.42 -38.48
N GLY A 218 -54.99 -24.45 -37.99
CA GLY A 218 -54.67 -24.00 -36.63
C GLY A 218 -54.66 -22.47 -36.52
N ILE A 219 -53.59 -21.85 -37.01
CA ILE A 219 -53.35 -20.40 -37.00
C ILE A 219 -53.18 -19.92 -38.44
N PHE A 220 -53.87 -18.84 -38.79
CA PHE A 220 -53.66 -18.13 -40.04
C PHE A 220 -53.40 -16.65 -39.81
N GLY A 221 -52.38 -16.11 -40.46
CA GLY A 221 -52.09 -14.67 -40.48
C GLY A 221 -52.07 -14.15 -41.92
N TYR A 222 -52.93 -13.17 -42.23
CA TYR A 222 -53.02 -12.67 -43.60
C TYR A 222 -51.74 -11.97 -44.06
N GLU A 223 -51.13 -11.11 -43.23
CA GLU A 223 -49.87 -10.38 -43.53
C GLU A 223 -48.61 -11.00 -42.91
N GLY A 224 -48.70 -12.20 -42.33
CA GLY A 224 -47.56 -12.87 -41.70
C GLY A 224 -47.84 -13.41 -40.29
N ILE A 225 -46.89 -14.20 -39.82
CA ILE A 225 -46.84 -14.69 -38.43
C ILE A 225 -45.45 -14.39 -37.88
N GLU A 226 -45.37 -13.85 -36.67
CA GLU A 226 -44.11 -13.58 -35.96
C GLU A 226 -44.14 -14.23 -34.57
N ILE A 227 -43.21 -15.14 -34.32
CA ILE A 227 -42.99 -15.77 -33.02
C ILE A 227 -41.65 -15.28 -32.51
N ASN A 228 -41.67 -14.29 -31.63
CA ASN A 228 -40.48 -13.69 -31.03
C ASN A 228 -40.10 -14.38 -29.70
N GLY A 229 -41.00 -15.15 -29.12
CA GLY A 229 -40.82 -15.89 -27.86
C GLY A 229 -42.08 -16.67 -27.47
N GLY A 230 -42.06 -17.34 -26.32
CA GLY A 230 -43.18 -18.16 -25.84
C GLY A 230 -43.29 -19.53 -26.49
N ASP A 231 -44.38 -20.23 -26.21
CA ASP A 231 -44.66 -21.60 -26.67
C ASP A 231 -45.93 -21.62 -27.55
N VAL A 232 -45.78 -21.97 -28.83
CA VAL A 232 -46.89 -22.05 -29.79
C VAL A 232 -47.10 -23.50 -30.19
N ASP A 233 -48.30 -24.04 -29.96
CA ASP A 233 -48.76 -25.36 -30.36
C ASP A 233 -49.95 -25.20 -31.31
N ALA A 234 -49.78 -25.54 -32.58
CA ALA A 234 -50.85 -25.42 -33.57
C ALA A 234 -51.15 -26.76 -34.24
N THR A 235 -52.43 -27.04 -34.44
CA THR A 235 -52.90 -28.32 -35.00
C THR A 235 -53.82 -28.10 -36.19
N ALA A 236 -53.46 -28.72 -37.33
CA ALA A 236 -54.32 -28.86 -38.50
C ALA A 236 -55.11 -30.18 -38.41
N THR A 237 -56.43 -30.11 -38.38
CA THR A 237 -57.32 -31.30 -38.38
C THR A 237 -58.02 -31.52 -39.71
N GLY A 238 -57.89 -30.60 -40.66
CA GLY A 238 -58.56 -30.63 -41.94
C GLY A 238 -57.93 -31.60 -42.94
N VAL A 239 -58.72 -31.95 -43.96
CA VAL A 239 -58.26 -32.68 -45.15
C VAL A 239 -58.13 -31.64 -46.26
N SER A 240 -56.92 -31.48 -46.82
CA SER A 240 -56.68 -30.54 -47.91
C SER A 240 -57.16 -31.10 -49.25
N ASP A 241 -57.68 -30.20 -50.11
CA ASP A 241 -57.97 -30.47 -51.51
C ASP A 241 -57.39 -29.38 -52.43
N GLU A 242 -57.72 -29.43 -53.72
CA GLU A 242 -57.20 -28.50 -54.73
C GLU A 242 -57.55 -27.02 -54.48
N ASN A 243 -58.62 -26.76 -53.73
CA ASN A 243 -59.16 -25.41 -53.48
C ASN A 243 -59.05 -24.99 -52.02
N ASN A 244 -58.92 -25.94 -51.08
CA ASN A 244 -58.92 -25.66 -49.65
C ASN A 244 -57.77 -26.40 -48.95
N PHE A 245 -56.79 -25.64 -48.46
CA PHE A 245 -55.58 -26.17 -47.82
C PHE A 245 -55.72 -26.11 -46.30
N SER A 246 -55.45 -27.24 -45.64
CA SER A 246 -55.41 -27.36 -44.18
C SER A 246 -53.96 -27.24 -43.69
N TYR A 247 -53.71 -26.34 -42.74
CA TYR A 247 -52.38 -26.15 -42.17
C TYR A 247 -52.41 -25.78 -40.69
N ALA A 248 -51.36 -26.14 -39.95
CA ALA A 248 -51.27 -25.86 -38.53
C ALA A 248 -50.92 -24.38 -38.31
N ILE A 249 -49.93 -23.86 -39.04
CA ILE A 249 -49.73 -22.43 -39.20
C ILE A 249 -49.61 -22.07 -40.68
N GLY A 250 -50.23 -20.98 -41.12
CA GLY A 250 -50.19 -20.55 -42.51
C GLY A 250 -50.27 -19.04 -42.70
N SER A 251 -49.67 -18.56 -43.78
CA SER A 251 -49.68 -17.15 -44.16
C SER A 251 -49.46 -16.96 -45.66
N TRP A 252 -50.00 -15.86 -46.22
CA TRP A 252 -49.69 -15.39 -47.58
C TRP A 252 -48.37 -14.61 -47.66
N TYR A 253 -47.84 -14.19 -46.52
CA TYR A 253 -46.54 -13.52 -46.35
C TYR A 253 -45.64 -14.37 -45.42
N ASP A 254 -44.55 -13.80 -44.93
CA ASP A 254 -43.54 -14.55 -44.21
C ASP A 254 -44.03 -15.08 -42.86
N VAL A 255 -43.46 -16.22 -42.46
CA VAL A 255 -43.59 -16.80 -41.13
C VAL A 255 -42.23 -16.72 -40.47
N ASN A 256 -42.09 -15.90 -39.43
CA ASN A 256 -40.82 -15.64 -38.76
C ASN A 256 -40.83 -16.26 -37.37
N VAL A 257 -39.88 -17.16 -37.09
CA VAL A 257 -39.61 -17.70 -35.75
C VAL A 257 -38.29 -17.12 -35.28
N ASN A 258 -38.37 -16.06 -34.48
CA ASN A 258 -37.24 -15.29 -33.94
C ASN A 258 -36.84 -15.73 -32.52
N GLY A 259 -37.57 -16.67 -31.91
CA GLY A 259 -37.32 -17.21 -30.58
C GLY A 259 -38.48 -18.08 -30.10
N GLY A 260 -38.36 -18.66 -28.90
CA GLY A 260 -39.40 -19.52 -28.31
C GLY A 260 -39.47 -20.93 -28.90
N SER A 261 -40.59 -21.61 -28.68
CA SER A 261 -40.89 -22.93 -29.24
C SER A 261 -42.12 -22.86 -30.16
N LEU A 262 -42.03 -23.51 -31.32
CA LEU A 262 -43.13 -23.72 -32.25
C LEU A 262 -43.30 -25.22 -32.49
N THR A 263 -44.42 -25.77 -32.06
CA THR A 263 -44.83 -27.14 -32.35
C THR A 263 -46.04 -27.12 -33.29
N VAL A 264 -45.96 -27.82 -34.40
CA VAL A 264 -47.04 -27.91 -35.39
C VAL A 264 -47.40 -29.35 -35.72
N HIS A 265 -48.70 -29.64 -35.72
CA HIS A 265 -49.26 -30.97 -35.90
C HIS A 265 -50.13 -31.04 -37.16
N ALA A 266 -49.70 -31.76 -38.19
CA ALA A 266 -50.48 -32.03 -39.40
C ALA A 266 -51.16 -33.41 -39.32
N LYS A 267 -52.43 -33.47 -38.87
CA LYS A 267 -53.08 -34.76 -38.54
C LYS A 267 -53.51 -35.61 -39.73
N ASP A 268 -53.74 -35.01 -40.89
CA ASP A 268 -54.11 -35.73 -42.11
C ASP A 268 -52.93 -35.74 -43.09
N LYS A 269 -52.82 -36.80 -43.91
CA LYS A 269 -51.74 -36.95 -44.89
C LYS A 269 -51.66 -35.83 -45.92
N SER A 270 -52.78 -35.14 -46.16
CA SER A 270 -52.87 -34.00 -47.07
C SER A 270 -52.69 -32.64 -46.39
N SER A 271 -52.64 -32.57 -45.05
CA SER A 271 -52.45 -31.30 -44.34
C SER A 271 -50.97 -30.97 -44.11
N TYR A 272 -50.72 -29.71 -43.74
CA TYR A 272 -49.40 -29.14 -43.63
C TYR A 272 -49.11 -28.59 -42.22
N GLY A 273 -47.88 -28.65 -41.74
CA GLY A 273 -47.50 -28.02 -40.47
C GLY A 273 -47.32 -26.52 -40.66
N VAL A 274 -46.15 -26.10 -41.12
CA VAL A 274 -45.87 -24.72 -41.55
C VAL A 274 -46.17 -24.57 -43.03
N PHE A 275 -47.07 -23.65 -43.40
CA PHE A 275 -47.44 -23.38 -44.78
C PHE A 275 -47.13 -21.92 -45.19
N VAL A 276 -46.39 -21.74 -46.28
CA VAL A 276 -46.11 -20.42 -46.88
C VAL A 276 -46.44 -20.41 -48.36
N SER A 277 -46.98 -19.30 -48.86
CA SER A 277 -47.38 -19.18 -50.27
C SER A 277 -46.99 -17.85 -50.89
N GLY A 278 -46.04 -17.85 -51.82
CA GLY A 278 -45.40 -16.62 -52.34
C GLY A 278 -44.43 -15.94 -51.36
N SER A 279 -44.06 -16.64 -50.28
CA SER A 279 -43.32 -16.08 -49.13
C SER A 279 -42.33 -17.10 -48.52
N VAL A 280 -41.63 -16.71 -47.45
CA VAL A 280 -40.57 -17.51 -46.81
C VAL A 280 -40.87 -17.75 -45.32
N ALA A 281 -40.60 -18.98 -44.87
CA ALA A 281 -40.54 -19.29 -43.44
C ALA A 281 -39.09 -19.07 -42.94
N HIS A 282 -38.86 -18.01 -42.17
CA HIS A 282 -37.56 -17.70 -41.57
C HIS A 282 -37.48 -18.27 -40.16
N LEU A 283 -36.62 -19.27 -39.96
CA LEU A 283 -36.44 -19.97 -38.70
C LEU A 283 -35.14 -19.48 -38.04
N ASN A 284 -35.22 -18.29 -37.44
CA ASN A 284 -34.09 -17.46 -37.01
C ASN A 284 -33.53 -17.85 -35.64
N ALA A 285 -34.35 -18.26 -34.68
CA ALA A 285 -33.89 -18.78 -33.39
C ALA A 285 -35.00 -19.59 -32.69
N GLY A 286 -34.65 -20.31 -31.63
CA GLY A 286 -35.60 -21.14 -30.87
C GLY A 286 -35.70 -22.57 -31.37
N GLU A 287 -36.85 -23.20 -31.15
CA GLU A 287 -37.12 -24.59 -31.52
C GLU A 287 -38.37 -24.69 -32.41
N VAL A 288 -38.29 -25.45 -33.49
CA VAL A 288 -39.40 -25.73 -34.40
C VAL A 288 -39.54 -27.25 -34.56
N ILE A 289 -40.67 -27.77 -34.11
CA ILE A 289 -41.03 -29.19 -34.23
C ILE A 289 -42.26 -29.27 -35.12
N ALA A 290 -42.11 -29.91 -36.28
CA ALA A 290 -43.20 -30.12 -37.22
C ALA A 290 -43.44 -31.62 -37.44
N ASP A 291 -44.51 -32.13 -36.84
CA ASP A 291 -44.85 -33.55 -36.81
C ASP A 291 -46.26 -33.83 -37.39
N GLY A 292 -46.64 -35.11 -37.37
CA GLY A 292 -47.96 -35.58 -37.81
C GLY A 292 -47.91 -36.58 -38.97
N GLU A 293 -49.09 -36.93 -39.48
CA GLU A 293 -49.24 -37.80 -40.67
C GLU A 293 -49.00 -37.02 -41.98
N GLY A 294 -49.28 -35.72 -41.97
CA GLY A 294 -49.11 -34.79 -43.08
C GLY A 294 -47.68 -34.29 -43.24
N SER A 295 -47.49 -33.24 -44.06
CA SER A 295 -46.15 -32.69 -44.29
C SER A 295 -45.82 -31.60 -43.28
N GLY A 296 -44.74 -31.75 -42.52
CA GLY A 296 -44.37 -30.81 -41.47
C GLY A 296 -44.09 -29.39 -41.98
N ILE A 297 -43.41 -29.23 -43.12
CA ILE A 297 -43.23 -27.91 -43.75
C ILE A 297 -43.61 -27.97 -45.23
N ALA A 298 -44.43 -27.03 -45.69
CA ALA A 298 -44.84 -26.95 -47.08
C ALA A 298 -44.80 -25.52 -47.61
N ALA A 299 -44.48 -25.43 -48.90
CA ALA A 299 -44.46 -24.16 -49.60
C ALA A 299 -45.13 -24.28 -50.96
N ARG A 300 -45.91 -23.25 -51.31
CA ARG A 300 -46.56 -23.11 -52.60
C ARG A 300 -46.09 -21.82 -53.28
N PRO A 301 -45.38 -21.89 -54.41
CA PRO A 301 -45.03 -20.68 -55.14
C PRO A 301 -46.28 -19.96 -55.65
N SER A 302 -46.31 -18.63 -55.51
CA SER A 302 -47.38 -17.78 -56.04
C SER A 302 -46.77 -16.45 -56.48
N CYS A 303 -46.44 -16.33 -57.77
CA CYS A 303 -45.75 -15.19 -58.41
C CYS A 303 -44.28 -14.95 -58.01
N SER A 304 -43.82 -15.47 -56.87
CA SER A 304 -42.44 -15.43 -56.36
C SER A 304 -42.03 -16.82 -55.84
N SER A 305 -40.72 -17.01 -55.60
CA SER A 305 -40.21 -18.23 -54.96
C SER A 305 -40.68 -18.31 -53.51
N SER A 306 -40.94 -19.53 -53.04
CA SER A 306 -41.32 -19.79 -51.64
C SER A 306 -40.41 -20.82 -51.03
N GLY A 307 -40.23 -20.80 -49.72
CA GLY A 307 -39.29 -21.73 -49.11
C GLY A 307 -39.08 -21.54 -47.63
N VAL A 308 -38.09 -22.27 -47.12
CA VAL A 308 -37.68 -22.23 -45.72
C VAL A 308 -36.23 -21.76 -45.65
N GLU A 309 -35.96 -20.83 -44.74
CA GLU A 309 -34.62 -20.38 -44.41
C GLU A 309 -34.29 -20.75 -42.96
N LEU A 310 -33.31 -21.64 -42.79
CA LEU A 310 -32.73 -22.03 -41.51
C LEU A 310 -31.66 -21.00 -41.13
N ALA A 311 -31.92 -20.21 -40.09
CA ALA A 311 -31.10 -19.05 -39.74
C ALA A 311 -30.59 -19.04 -38.29
N GLY A 312 -31.00 -20.00 -37.47
CA GLY A 312 -30.52 -20.20 -36.09
C GLY A 312 -31.48 -20.96 -35.18
N ALA A 313 -32.70 -21.30 -35.62
CA ALA A 313 -33.57 -22.20 -34.87
C ALA A 313 -33.13 -23.66 -35.00
N THR A 314 -33.34 -24.48 -33.96
CA THR A 314 -33.27 -25.95 -34.08
C THR A 314 -34.57 -26.44 -34.72
N VAL A 315 -34.48 -27.23 -35.79
CA VAL A 315 -35.64 -27.60 -36.60
C VAL A 315 -35.73 -29.11 -36.75
N THR A 316 -36.85 -29.68 -36.33
CA THR A 316 -37.20 -31.08 -36.57
C THR A 316 -38.45 -31.13 -37.42
N THR A 317 -38.40 -31.79 -38.57
CA THR A 317 -39.59 -31.97 -39.41
C THR A 317 -39.66 -33.35 -40.02
N ASN A 318 -40.84 -33.95 -40.02
CA ASN A 318 -41.08 -35.27 -40.61
C ASN A 318 -40.94 -35.28 -42.14
N ARG A 319 -41.28 -34.19 -42.84
CA ARG A 319 -41.28 -34.09 -44.30
C ARG A 319 -41.37 -32.64 -44.76
N TYR A 320 -40.65 -32.29 -45.83
CA TYR A 320 -40.97 -31.08 -46.60
C TYR A 320 -41.71 -31.40 -47.89
N THR A 321 -42.70 -30.58 -48.23
CA THR A 321 -43.53 -30.77 -49.42
C THR A 321 -43.63 -29.51 -50.27
N TYR A 322 -43.44 -29.71 -51.57
CA TYR A 322 -43.70 -28.70 -52.59
C TYR A 322 -45.09 -28.88 -53.17
N ILE A 323 -45.87 -27.79 -53.23
CA ILE A 323 -47.18 -27.78 -53.89
C ILE A 323 -47.06 -27.04 -55.21
N ASP A 324 -47.23 -27.76 -56.31
CA ASP A 324 -47.14 -27.20 -57.66
C ASP A 324 -48.36 -26.30 -57.96
N ASP A 325 -48.11 -25.03 -58.30
CA ASP A 325 -49.11 -24.16 -58.92
C ASP A 325 -48.72 -23.98 -60.38
N LEU A 326 -49.45 -24.68 -61.26
CA LEU A 326 -49.30 -24.67 -62.73
C LEU A 326 -49.31 -23.25 -63.36
N ARG A 327 -49.59 -22.20 -62.58
CA ARG A 327 -49.62 -20.79 -63.00
C ARG A 327 -48.30 -20.04 -62.81
N SER A 328 -47.33 -20.51 -62.03
CA SER A 328 -46.10 -19.74 -61.73
C SER A 328 -44.82 -20.52 -62.03
N LYS A 329 -43.83 -19.86 -62.65
CA LYS A 329 -42.48 -20.41 -62.92
C LYS A 329 -41.51 -20.17 -61.74
N SER A 330 -42.01 -20.07 -60.52
CA SER A 330 -41.17 -19.75 -59.35
C SER A 330 -40.85 -21.00 -58.54
N GLY A 331 -39.60 -21.11 -58.09
CA GLY A 331 -39.07 -22.31 -57.44
C GLY A 331 -39.29 -22.39 -55.93
N PHE A 332 -39.27 -23.61 -55.40
CA PHE A 332 -39.17 -23.92 -53.96
C PHE A 332 -37.73 -24.10 -53.50
N PHE A 333 -37.43 -23.66 -52.28
CA PHE A 333 -36.12 -23.84 -51.67
C PHE A 333 -36.16 -24.20 -50.18
N VAL A 334 -35.13 -24.92 -49.75
CA VAL A 334 -34.73 -25.02 -48.35
C VAL A 334 -33.27 -24.58 -48.30
N LYS A 335 -32.98 -23.49 -47.57
CA LYS A 335 -31.62 -22.94 -47.48
C LYS A 335 -31.23 -22.66 -46.05
N VAL A 336 -29.93 -22.69 -45.80
CA VAL A 336 -29.29 -22.13 -44.63
C VAL A 336 -28.92 -20.68 -44.93
N ALA A 337 -29.13 -19.80 -43.95
CA ALA A 337 -28.74 -18.39 -44.04
C ALA A 337 -27.22 -18.22 -44.24
N VAL A 338 -26.82 -17.07 -44.78
CA VAL A 338 -25.41 -16.77 -45.05
C VAL A 338 -24.61 -16.78 -43.74
N ASN A 339 -23.43 -17.41 -43.74
CA ASN A 339 -22.55 -17.58 -42.58
C ASN A 339 -23.13 -18.41 -41.43
N VAL A 340 -24.20 -19.16 -41.67
CA VAL A 340 -24.74 -20.12 -40.71
C VAL A 340 -24.41 -21.54 -41.17
N LEU A 341 -24.13 -22.42 -40.20
CA LEU A 341 -23.91 -23.84 -40.41
C LEU A 341 -24.96 -24.62 -39.62
N TYR A 342 -25.39 -25.75 -40.17
CA TYR A 342 -26.30 -26.68 -39.49
C TYR A 342 -25.74 -28.09 -39.52
N THR A 343 -26.09 -28.92 -38.54
CA THR A 343 -25.78 -30.35 -38.51
C THR A 343 -27.02 -31.18 -38.19
N ASP A 344 -27.07 -32.42 -38.69
CA ASP A 344 -28.10 -33.40 -38.36
C ASP A 344 -27.74 -34.31 -37.18
N GLY A 345 -26.57 -34.11 -36.55
CA GLY A 345 -26.06 -34.97 -35.49
C GLY A 345 -25.50 -36.32 -35.95
N GLU A 346 -25.62 -36.66 -37.24
CA GLU A 346 -25.11 -37.90 -37.85
C GLU A 346 -23.81 -37.66 -38.65
N GLY A 347 -23.21 -36.49 -38.49
CA GLY A 347 -21.94 -36.11 -39.13
C GLY A 347 -22.09 -35.31 -40.43
N ASN A 348 -23.32 -35.02 -40.88
CA ASN A 348 -23.53 -34.12 -42.01
C ASN A 348 -23.56 -32.66 -41.53
N VAL A 349 -22.99 -31.76 -42.33
CA VAL A 349 -23.02 -30.31 -42.11
C VAL A 349 -23.58 -29.62 -43.36
N PHE A 350 -24.51 -28.69 -43.18
CA PHE A 350 -25.24 -28.01 -44.23
C PHE A 350 -24.93 -26.51 -44.24
N GLU A 351 -24.73 -25.96 -45.43
CA GLU A 351 -24.57 -24.52 -45.69
C GLU A 351 -25.21 -24.14 -47.04
N GLY A 352 -25.63 -22.88 -47.17
CA GLY A 352 -26.25 -22.38 -48.41
C GLY A 352 -27.54 -23.12 -48.78
N SER A 353 -27.77 -23.34 -50.07
CA SER A 353 -28.97 -24.05 -50.53
C SER A 353 -28.86 -25.55 -50.26
N ILE A 354 -29.65 -26.06 -49.32
CA ILE A 354 -29.83 -27.50 -49.10
C ILE A 354 -30.63 -28.10 -50.27
N PHE A 355 -31.66 -27.37 -50.71
CA PHE A 355 -32.56 -27.73 -51.79
C PHE A 355 -32.92 -26.51 -52.64
N LYS A 356 -32.95 -26.68 -53.97
CA LYS A 356 -33.45 -25.66 -54.91
C LYS A 356 -34.12 -26.35 -56.11
N TRP A 357 -35.29 -25.88 -56.49
CA TRP A 357 -35.98 -26.24 -57.73
C TRP A 357 -35.18 -25.76 -58.97
N ASP A 358 -34.91 -26.65 -59.94
CA ASP A 358 -34.27 -26.30 -61.21
C ASP A 358 -35.30 -26.17 -62.34
N ASP A 359 -35.53 -24.92 -62.74
CA ASP A 359 -36.47 -24.54 -63.81
C ASP A 359 -36.13 -25.15 -65.19
N LEU A 360 -34.91 -25.67 -65.40
CA LEU A 360 -34.44 -26.19 -66.69
C LEU A 360 -34.78 -27.68 -66.92
N VAL A 361 -34.93 -28.48 -65.87
CA VAL A 361 -35.10 -29.94 -65.99
C VAL A 361 -36.41 -30.46 -65.40
N GLY A 362 -37.15 -29.69 -64.60
CA GLY A 362 -38.50 -30.04 -64.16
C GLY A 362 -38.61 -31.30 -63.31
N GLU A 363 -37.51 -31.75 -62.70
CA GLU A 363 -37.46 -32.94 -61.85
C GLU A 363 -36.96 -32.60 -60.44
N PHE A 364 -37.57 -33.24 -59.44
CA PHE A 364 -37.09 -33.26 -58.07
C PHE A 364 -35.85 -34.16 -58.01
N ILE A 365 -34.71 -33.63 -57.55
CA ILE A 365 -33.55 -34.47 -57.23
C ILE A 365 -33.69 -34.93 -55.76
N ASP A 366 -33.59 -36.24 -55.51
CA ASP A 366 -33.83 -37.03 -54.26
C ASP A 366 -33.15 -36.56 -52.93
N LYS A 367 -32.99 -35.25 -52.68
CA LYS A 367 -32.21 -34.71 -51.55
C LYS A 367 -33.03 -34.30 -50.33
N LEU A 368 -34.35 -34.25 -50.44
CA LEU A 368 -35.24 -33.87 -49.33
C LEU A 368 -35.28 -34.93 -48.23
N ASP A 369 -35.14 -36.21 -48.60
CA ASP A 369 -35.03 -37.33 -47.65
C ASP A 369 -33.76 -37.27 -46.79
N VAL A 370 -32.75 -36.47 -47.18
CA VAL A 370 -31.50 -36.31 -46.39
C VAL A 370 -31.73 -35.54 -45.10
N VAL A 371 -32.72 -34.65 -45.07
CA VAL A 371 -33.06 -33.80 -43.91
C VAL A 371 -34.42 -34.10 -43.31
N ALA A 372 -35.31 -34.78 -44.06
CA ALA A 372 -36.60 -35.21 -43.54
C ALA A 372 -36.44 -36.25 -42.41
N GLY A 373 -37.19 -36.06 -41.33
CA GLY A 373 -37.15 -36.89 -40.13
C GLY A 373 -35.94 -36.66 -39.22
N LYS A 374 -35.06 -35.71 -39.56
CA LYS A 374 -33.88 -35.36 -38.77
C LYS A 374 -34.10 -34.08 -37.96
N THR A 375 -33.31 -33.92 -36.91
CA THR A 375 -33.19 -32.67 -36.15
C THR A 375 -31.98 -31.91 -36.67
N LEU A 376 -32.23 -30.75 -37.30
CA LEU A 376 -31.20 -29.84 -37.77
C LEU A 376 -30.90 -28.82 -36.68
N THR A 377 -29.67 -28.84 -36.16
CA THR A 377 -29.19 -27.94 -35.11
C THR A 377 -28.15 -26.97 -35.67
N PRO A 378 -28.19 -25.67 -35.32
CA PRO A 378 -27.14 -24.72 -35.69
C PRO A 378 -25.76 -25.17 -35.18
N VAL A 379 -24.71 -24.80 -35.89
CA VAL A 379 -23.32 -25.06 -35.52
C VAL A 379 -22.62 -23.72 -35.29
N TYR A 380 -22.01 -23.56 -34.11
CA TYR A 380 -21.26 -22.37 -33.75
C TYR A 380 -19.75 -22.65 -33.68
N LYS A 381 -18.97 -21.60 -33.93
CA LYS A 381 -17.52 -21.61 -33.99
C LYS A 381 -16.91 -21.03 -32.72
N ILE A 382 -15.96 -21.76 -32.13
CA ILE A 382 -15.04 -21.23 -31.12
C ILE A 382 -13.69 -20.97 -31.76
N SER A 383 -13.23 -19.71 -31.69
CA SER A 383 -11.91 -19.28 -32.16
C SER A 383 -10.98 -19.01 -30.99
N PHE A 384 -9.69 -19.24 -31.19
CA PHE A 384 -8.65 -19.08 -30.18
C PHE A 384 -7.69 -17.98 -30.59
N GLU A 385 -7.58 -16.92 -29.79
CA GLU A 385 -6.60 -15.86 -29.96
C GLU A 385 -5.51 -16.01 -28.91
N THR A 386 -4.30 -16.33 -29.37
CA THR A 386 -3.17 -16.61 -28.49
C THR A 386 -2.34 -15.37 -28.21
N GLY A 387 -2.48 -14.28 -28.97
CA GLY A 387 -1.62 -13.10 -28.86
C GLY A 387 -0.17 -13.34 -29.33
N ASP A 388 0.11 -14.50 -29.94
CA ASP A 388 1.38 -14.82 -30.59
C ASP A 388 1.10 -15.43 -31.96
N GLU A 389 1.52 -14.75 -33.03
CA GLU A 389 1.28 -15.16 -34.42
C GLU A 389 1.86 -16.54 -34.78
N ASN A 390 2.81 -17.03 -33.97
CA ASN A 390 3.42 -18.35 -34.17
C ASN A 390 2.64 -19.49 -33.50
N ILE A 391 1.62 -19.18 -32.70
CA ILE A 391 0.81 -20.15 -31.96
C ILE A 391 -0.62 -20.09 -32.49
N SER A 392 -1.00 -21.04 -33.34
CA SER A 392 -2.36 -21.17 -33.85
C SER A 392 -3.03 -22.42 -33.27
N ILE A 393 -4.25 -22.27 -32.76
CA ILE A 393 -5.09 -23.38 -32.31
C ILE A 393 -6.28 -23.48 -33.26
N GLU A 394 -6.56 -24.69 -33.76
CA GLU A 394 -7.70 -24.92 -34.65
C GLU A 394 -9.03 -24.58 -33.96
N SER A 395 -9.88 -23.84 -34.68
CA SER A 395 -11.21 -23.49 -34.19
C SER A 395 -12.10 -24.72 -34.07
N GLN A 396 -12.92 -24.79 -33.03
CA GLN A 396 -13.91 -25.85 -32.85
C GLN A 396 -15.23 -25.44 -33.50
N LYS A 397 -15.92 -26.40 -34.13
CA LYS A 397 -17.28 -26.26 -34.64
C LYS A 397 -18.18 -27.22 -33.88
N LEU A 398 -19.17 -26.69 -33.18
CA LEU A 398 -19.96 -27.43 -32.20
C LEU A 398 -21.44 -27.16 -32.45
N ALA A 399 -22.28 -28.19 -32.30
CA ALA A 399 -23.72 -28.02 -32.34
C ALA A 399 -24.19 -27.12 -31.18
N ALA A 400 -25.19 -26.28 -31.43
CA ALA A 400 -25.82 -25.45 -30.41
C ALA A 400 -26.21 -26.27 -29.18
N GLY A 401 -25.94 -25.74 -27.99
CA GLY A 401 -26.28 -26.40 -26.72
C GLY A 401 -25.29 -27.48 -26.26
N THR A 402 -24.17 -27.67 -26.96
CA THR A 402 -23.07 -28.56 -26.53
C THR A 402 -21.95 -27.77 -25.85
N THR A 403 -21.08 -28.46 -25.09
CA THR A 403 -19.93 -27.85 -24.42
C THR A 403 -18.65 -28.04 -25.22
N PRO A 404 -17.74 -27.06 -25.24
CA PRO A 404 -16.48 -27.18 -25.96
C PRO A 404 -15.44 -28.02 -25.24
N THR A 405 -14.46 -28.51 -26.00
CA THR A 405 -13.32 -29.25 -25.43
C THR A 405 -12.17 -28.29 -25.19
N LYS A 406 -11.63 -28.22 -23.97
CA LYS A 406 -10.44 -27.38 -23.69
C LYS A 406 -9.26 -27.83 -24.55
N PRO A 407 -8.60 -26.93 -25.35
CA PRO A 407 -7.38 -27.29 -26.06
C PRO A 407 -6.24 -27.53 -25.07
N VAL A 408 -5.17 -28.17 -25.54
CA VAL A 408 -3.92 -28.23 -24.76
C VAL A 408 -3.47 -26.80 -24.49
N ASP A 409 -3.04 -26.52 -23.26
CA ASP A 409 -2.56 -25.20 -22.88
C ASP A 409 -1.40 -24.80 -23.82
N PRO A 410 -1.48 -23.65 -24.51
CA PRO A 410 -0.48 -23.28 -25.48
C PRO A 410 0.86 -22.95 -24.80
N GLU A 411 1.96 -23.14 -25.53
CA GLU A 411 3.30 -22.81 -25.04
C GLU A 411 3.86 -21.60 -25.77
N ARG A 412 4.25 -20.57 -25.02
CA ARG A 412 4.91 -19.36 -25.55
C ARG A 412 6.28 -19.21 -24.91
N LYS A 413 7.35 -19.20 -25.71
CA LYS A 413 8.73 -19.18 -25.20
C LYS A 413 8.96 -17.95 -24.30
N GLY A 414 9.37 -18.18 -23.05
CA GLY A 414 9.61 -17.12 -22.07
C GLY A 414 8.34 -16.60 -21.39
N TYR A 415 7.22 -17.32 -21.51
CA TYR A 415 5.95 -17.00 -20.87
C TYR A 415 5.29 -18.29 -20.33
N LYS A 416 4.61 -18.16 -19.20
CA LYS A 416 3.73 -19.16 -18.61
C LYS A 416 2.28 -18.87 -18.98
N PHE A 417 1.56 -19.88 -19.47
CA PHE A 417 0.13 -19.77 -19.76
C PHE A 417 -0.68 -19.64 -18.45
N ALA A 418 -1.57 -18.65 -18.38
CA ALA A 418 -2.34 -18.33 -17.18
C ALA A 418 -3.83 -18.73 -17.28
N GLY A 419 -4.40 -18.83 -18.48
CA GLY A 419 -5.80 -19.21 -18.67
C GLY A 419 -6.41 -18.66 -19.96
N TRP A 420 -7.67 -19.06 -20.21
CA TRP A 420 -8.49 -18.60 -21.34
C TRP A 420 -9.57 -17.65 -20.84
N TYR A 421 -9.79 -16.55 -21.56
CA TYR A 421 -10.74 -15.50 -21.18
C TYR A 421 -11.71 -15.19 -22.32
N THR A 422 -12.92 -14.72 -22.00
CA THR A 422 -13.92 -14.33 -23.00
C THR A 422 -13.65 -12.97 -23.65
N ASP A 423 -12.75 -12.20 -23.06
CA ASP A 423 -12.43 -10.82 -23.46
C ASP A 423 -10.93 -10.56 -23.51
N LYS A 424 -10.53 -9.57 -24.33
CA LYS A 424 -9.13 -9.16 -24.53
C LYS A 424 -8.51 -8.51 -23.29
N ASP A 425 -9.33 -7.97 -22.39
CA ASP A 425 -8.87 -7.33 -21.16
C ASP A 425 -8.65 -8.34 -20.03
N PHE A 426 -8.93 -9.63 -20.29
CA PHE A 426 -8.81 -10.74 -19.35
C PHE A 426 -9.62 -10.56 -18.06
N LYS A 427 -10.83 -9.99 -18.16
CA LYS A 427 -11.73 -9.75 -17.03
C LYS A 427 -12.52 -10.99 -16.63
N THR A 428 -12.99 -11.76 -17.60
CA THR A 428 -13.86 -12.92 -17.36
C THR A 428 -13.21 -14.19 -17.90
N GLU A 429 -12.88 -15.11 -17.00
CA GLU A 429 -12.35 -16.43 -17.36
C GLU A 429 -13.43 -17.24 -18.10
N PHE A 430 -13.01 -17.99 -19.13
CA PHE A 430 -13.93 -18.79 -19.93
C PHE A 430 -14.28 -20.11 -19.23
N ASP A 431 -15.58 -20.36 -19.00
CA ASP A 431 -16.08 -21.61 -18.43
C ASP A 431 -16.28 -22.68 -19.50
N TRP A 432 -15.44 -23.73 -19.45
CA TRP A 432 -15.47 -24.86 -20.36
C TRP A 432 -16.73 -25.75 -20.22
N ASN A 433 -17.52 -25.57 -19.16
CA ASN A 433 -18.78 -26.28 -18.96
C ASN A 433 -19.99 -25.48 -19.49
N GLU A 434 -19.78 -24.25 -19.95
CA GLU A 434 -20.85 -23.45 -20.52
C GLU A 434 -21.24 -23.97 -21.92
N LYS A 435 -22.55 -24.10 -22.13
CA LYS A 435 -23.10 -24.52 -23.42
C LYS A 435 -23.03 -23.37 -24.40
N ILE A 436 -22.57 -23.66 -25.61
CA ILE A 436 -22.40 -22.64 -26.64
C ILE A 436 -23.71 -22.39 -27.41
N SER A 437 -24.06 -21.12 -27.54
CA SER A 437 -25.28 -20.64 -28.21
C SER A 437 -25.01 -19.62 -29.31
N GLN A 438 -23.74 -19.27 -29.53
CA GLN A 438 -23.27 -18.36 -30.58
C GLN A 438 -21.77 -18.56 -30.83
N ASP A 439 -21.26 -17.98 -31.91
CA ASP A 439 -19.83 -17.91 -32.16
C ASP A 439 -19.11 -17.12 -31.05
N ILE A 440 -17.95 -17.62 -30.59
CA ILE A 440 -17.15 -16.98 -29.55
C ILE A 440 -15.66 -17.03 -29.88
N THR A 441 -14.92 -15.98 -29.51
CA THR A 441 -13.46 -15.97 -29.53
C THR A 441 -12.95 -15.92 -28.09
N VAL A 442 -12.05 -16.83 -27.73
CA VAL A 442 -11.42 -16.87 -26.40
C VAL A 442 -9.94 -16.47 -26.50
N TYR A 443 -9.44 -15.79 -25.47
CA TYR A 443 -8.14 -15.12 -25.46
C TYR A 443 -7.20 -15.75 -24.44
N ALA A 444 -5.97 -16.10 -24.86
CA ALA A 444 -4.94 -16.64 -24.00
C ALA A 444 -4.28 -15.55 -23.16
N LYS A 445 -4.23 -15.73 -21.84
CA LYS A 445 -3.46 -14.87 -20.94
C LYS A 445 -2.09 -15.46 -20.67
N TRP A 446 -1.06 -14.63 -20.71
CA TRP A 446 0.33 -15.02 -20.51
C TRP A 446 0.98 -14.25 -19.37
N LYS A 447 1.82 -14.93 -18.59
CA LYS A 447 2.71 -14.32 -17.58
C LYS A 447 4.16 -14.52 -18.02
N LYS A 448 4.93 -13.45 -18.23
CA LYS A 448 6.33 -13.55 -18.66
C LYS A 448 7.15 -14.31 -17.59
N GLU A 449 7.96 -15.28 -18.00
CA GLU A 449 8.92 -15.95 -17.13
C GLU A 449 10.23 -15.14 -17.13
N LEU A 450 10.57 -14.58 -15.97
CA LEU A 450 11.73 -13.72 -15.81
C LEU A 450 12.85 -14.46 -15.08
N PRO A 451 14.12 -14.17 -15.40
CA PRO A 451 15.26 -14.78 -14.71
C PRO A 451 15.32 -14.35 -13.25
N PRO A 452 15.81 -15.19 -12.32
CA PRO A 452 15.91 -14.82 -10.91
C PRO A 452 16.74 -13.56 -10.71
N VAL A 453 16.26 -12.66 -9.84
CA VAL A 453 16.94 -11.42 -9.47
C VAL A 453 17.38 -11.52 -8.02
N LYS A 454 18.64 -11.18 -7.76
CA LYS A 454 19.20 -11.09 -6.41
C LYS A 454 19.03 -9.67 -5.85
N TYR A 455 18.86 -9.56 -4.54
CA TYR A 455 18.86 -8.28 -3.82
C TYR A 455 19.42 -8.49 -2.41
N ILE A 456 19.85 -7.41 -1.77
CA ILE A 456 20.26 -7.38 -0.36
C ILE A 456 19.03 -7.07 0.50
N ASP A 457 18.70 -7.95 1.44
CA ASP A 457 17.54 -7.79 2.32
C ASP A 457 17.83 -6.90 3.55
N GLU A 458 16.84 -6.80 4.46
CA GLU A 458 16.91 -6.01 5.68
C GLU A 458 18.04 -6.40 6.65
N ASN A 459 18.56 -7.62 6.55
CA ASN A 459 19.63 -8.14 7.40
C ASN A 459 21.00 -8.06 6.71
N GLY A 460 21.08 -7.47 5.51
CA GLY A 460 22.28 -7.44 4.70
C GLY A 460 22.57 -8.76 3.96
N GLU A 461 21.62 -9.71 3.94
CA GLU A 461 21.78 -10.99 3.28
C GLU A 461 21.35 -10.94 1.81
N THR A 462 22.06 -11.65 0.93
CA THR A 462 21.63 -11.79 -0.46
C THR A 462 20.47 -12.77 -0.58
N LYS A 463 19.30 -12.28 -1.00
CA LYS A 463 18.11 -13.08 -1.33
C LYS A 463 17.90 -13.16 -2.84
N THR A 464 16.94 -13.99 -3.27
CA THR A 464 16.61 -14.18 -4.69
C THR A 464 15.10 -14.25 -4.87
N ILE A 465 14.57 -13.51 -5.85
CA ILE A 465 13.17 -13.57 -6.25
C ILE A 465 13.03 -14.02 -7.70
N THR A 466 11.92 -14.69 -7.99
CA THR A 466 11.56 -15.15 -9.34
C THR A 466 10.20 -14.64 -9.79
N ASP A 467 9.40 -14.09 -8.87
CA ASP A 467 8.10 -13.51 -9.17
C ASP A 467 8.16 -11.99 -8.96
N TYR A 468 8.34 -11.27 -10.06
CA TYR A 468 8.45 -9.83 -10.08
C TYR A 468 7.97 -9.24 -11.41
N ILE A 469 7.75 -7.94 -11.42
CA ILE A 469 7.45 -7.13 -12.59
C ILE A 469 8.70 -6.36 -12.97
N GLU A 470 9.17 -6.49 -14.22
CA GLU A 470 10.28 -5.70 -14.73
C GLU A 470 9.74 -4.39 -15.28
N LEU A 471 10.21 -3.25 -14.74
CA LEU A 471 9.85 -1.93 -15.23
C LEU A 471 10.64 -1.61 -16.49
N VAL A 472 9.95 -1.15 -17.53
CA VAL A 472 10.47 -0.86 -18.88
C VAL A 472 10.10 0.53 -19.40
N GLY A 473 9.13 1.22 -18.80
CA GLY A 473 8.82 2.64 -19.07
C GLY A 473 7.71 2.88 -20.11
N ASP A 474 7.15 1.83 -20.71
CA ASP A 474 6.04 1.89 -21.66
C ASP A 474 4.76 1.20 -21.16
N GLU A 475 4.73 0.79 -19.89
CA GLU A 475 3.57 0.13 -19.31
C GLU A 475 2.36 1.05 -19.22
N SER A 476 1.17 0.47 -19.37
CA SER A 476 -0.08 1.23 -19.27
C SER A 476 -0.35 1.63 -17.81
N PRO A 477 -0.70 2.90 -17.55
CA PRO A 477 -1.19 3.35 -16.25
C PRO A 477 -2.37 2.54 -15.71
N ASP A 478 -3.22 2.04 -16.59
CA ASP A 478 -4.41 1.27 -16.21
C ASP A 478 -4.13 -0.21 -15.89
N ASP A 479 -2.88 -0.66 -16.05
CA ASP A 479 -2.55 -2.08 -15.89
C ASP A 479 -2.89 -2.56 -14.47
N PRO A 480 -3.76 -3.59 -14.33
CA PRO A 480 -4.12 -4.15 -13.03
C PRO A 480 -2.93 -4.57 -12.17
N MET A 481 -1.75 -4.81 -12.76
CA MET A 481 -0.53 -5.16 -12.02
C MET A 481 -0.06 -4.05 -11.08
N PHE A 482 -0.23 -2.77 -11.44
CA PHE A 482 0.15 -1.65 -10.59
C PHE A 482 -0.84 -1.43 -9.44
N LYS A 483 -2.10 -1.85 -9.60
CA LYS A 483 -3.14 -1.76 -8.55
C LYS A 483 -2.92 -2.76 -7.41
N ASN A 484 -2.26 -3.89 -7.69
CA ASN A 484 -2.10 -4.98 -6.73
C ASN A 484 -0.80 -4.91 -5.92
N GLY A 485 0.17 -4.10 -6.33
CA GLY A 485 1.50 -4.05 -5.73
C GLY A 485 2.31 -5.33 -5.95
N GLY A 486 3.43 -5.46 -5.24
CA GLY A 486 4.34 -6.60 -5.33
C GLY A 486 5.80 -6.21 -5.50
N TRP A 487 6.58 -7.10 -6.12
CA TRP A 487 8.00 -6.91 -6.40
C TRP A 487 8.19 -6.31 -7.79
N PHE A 488 8.94 -5.23 -7.86
CA PHE A 488 9.29 -4.51 -9.09
C PHE A 488 10.80 -4.47 -9.23
N VAL A 489 11.31 -4.67 -10.44
CA VAL A 489 12.74 -4.65 -10.73
C VAL A 489 13.00 -3.68 -11.86
N VAL A 490 13.97 -2.78 -11.66
CA VAL A 490 14.46 -1.88 -12.70
C VAL A 490 15.76 -2.42 -13.25
N LYS A 491 15.87 -2.53 -14.58
CA LYS A 491 17.11 -2.86 -15.29
C LYS A 491 17.40 -1.79 -16.32
N GLY A 492 18.66 -1.36 -16.41
CA GLY A 492 19.05 -0.28 -17.31
C GLY A 492 18.40 1.05 -16.94
N GLU A 493 18.17 1.93 -17.92
CA GLU A 493 17.56 3.24 -17.72
C GLU A 493 16.07 3.20 -18.08
N VAL A 494 15.22 3.58 -17.13
CA VAL A 494 13.76 3.66 -17.26
C VAL A 494 13.32 5.06 -16.86
N THR A 495 12.46 5.69 -17.66
CA THR A 495 11.95 7.04 -17.39
C THR A 495 10.44 7.08 -17.53
N TYR A 496 9.77 7.62 -16.52
CA TYR A 496 8.39 8.06 -16.55
C TYR A 496 8.37 9.59 -16.54
N ASP A 497 7.63 10.17 -17.47
CA ASP A 497 7.53 11.61 -17.69
C ASP A 497 6.06 11.97 -17.96
N GLU A 498 5.41 12.61 -16.98
CA GLU A 498 4.00 13.01 -17.06
C GLU A 498 3.72 13.86 -18.30
N ALA A 499 4.66 14.73 -18.70
CA ALA A 499 4.52 15.57 -19.87
C ALA A 499 4.47 14.79 -21.19
N GLN A 500 4.97 13.55 -21.19
CA GLN A 500 4.95 12.63 -22.33
C GLN A 500 3.75 11.67 -22.29
N GLY A 501 2.85 11.79 -21.31
CA GLY A 501 1.73 10.88 -21.10
C GLY A 501 2.12 9.55 -20.44
N HIS A 502 3.35 9.45 -19.94
CA HIS A 502 3.89 8.29 -19.24
C HIS A 502 4.05 8.62 -17.75
N TYR A 503 3.06 8.33 -16.92
CA TYR A 503 3.17 8.54 -15.47
C TYR A 503 3.08 7.21 -14.72
N LEU A 504 3.79 7.11 -13.59
CA LEU A 504 3.69 5.94 -12.71
C LEU A 504 2.31 5.94 -12.04
N PRO A 505 1.52 4.87 -12.17
CA PRO A 505 0.08 4.92 -11.92
C PRO A 505 -0.31 4.42 -10.53
N PHE A 506 0.53 4.67 -9.53
CA PHE A 506 0.16 4.30 -8.17
C PHE A 506 -0.83 5.35 -7.62
N GLU A 507 -1.97 5.49 -8.31
CA GLU A 507 -3.06 6.35 -7.90
C GLU A 507 -3.69 5.77 -6.64
N LEU A 508 -3.72 6.58 -5.58
CA LEU A 508 -4.37 6.24 -4.32
C LEU A 508 -5.88 6.08 -4.56
N GLN A 509 -6.37 4.84 -4.50
CA GLN A 509 -7.81 4.62 -4.45
C GLN A 509 -8.31 5.02 -3.06
N ILE A 510 -9.39 5.78 -3.00
CA ILE A 510 -10.03 6.12 -1.73
C ILE A 510 -11.29 5.26 -1.60
N ASP A 511 -11.34 4.40 -0.58
CA ASP A 511 -12.55 3.62 -0.32
C ASP A 511 -13.68 4.49 0.26
N LYS A 512 -14.88 3.91 0.41
CA LYS A 512 -16.06 4.62 0.92
C LYS A 512 -15.90 5.15 2.36
N ASN A 513 -14.88 4.69 3.09
CA ASN A 513 -14.56 5.10 4.46
C ASN A 513 -13.38 6.08 4.50
N TRP A 514 -12.95 6.63 3.37
CA TRP A 514 -11.76 7.48 3.25
C TRP A 514 -10.44 6.76 3.53
N ASN A 515 -10.42 5.43 3.51
CA ASN A 515 -9.15 4.71 3.56
C ASN A 515 -8.46 4.84 2.20
N ARG A 516 -7.24 5.39 2.23
CA ARG A 516 -6.35 5.43 1.08
C ARG A 516 -5.79 4.01 0.85
N LEU A 517 -6.36 3.33 -0.14
CA LEU A 517 -5.93 2.04 -0.67
C LEU A 517 -4.89 2.29 -1.78
N GLY A 518 -3.61 2.12 -1.43
CA GLY A 518 -2.51 2.08 -2.38
C GLY A 518 -1.83 0.70 -2.41
N PRO A 519 -0.98 0.43 -3.40
CA PRO A 519 -0.22 -0.80 -3.49
C PRO A 519 0.98 -0.79 -2.52
N ASP A 520 1.35 -1.99 -2.05
CA ASP A 520 2.64 -2.21 -1.40
C ASP A 520 3.68 -2.53 -2.47
N VAL A 521 4.75 -1.74 -2.52
CA VAL A 521 5.77 -1.85 -3.56
C VAL A 521 7.12 -2.19 -2.93
N ASN A 522 7.73 -3.27 -3.43
CA ASN A 522 9.12 -3.62 -3.16
C ASN A 522 9.91 -3.38 -4.45
N LEU A 523 10.74 -2.34 -4.47
CA LEU A 523 11.50 -1.90 -5.63
C LEU A 523 12.95 -2.37 -5.52
N ILE A 524 13.40 -3.23 -6.43
CA ILE A 524 14.81 -3.61 -6.56
C ILE A 524 15.44 -2.82 -7.70
N LEU A 525 16.49 -2.09 -7.37
CA LEU A 525 17.33 -1.36 -8.32
C LEU A 525 18.52 -2.25 -8.70
N ALA A 526 18.56 -2.73 -9.94
CA ALA A 526 19.68 -3.51 -10.45
C ALA A 526 20.97 -2.68 -10.50
N ASP A 527 22.13 -3.33 -10.46
CA ASP A 527 23.42 -2.63 -10.57
C ASP A 527 23.50 -1.86 -11.90
N GLY A 528 23.86 -0.58 -11.81
CA GLY A 528 23.90 0.35 -12.94
C GLY A 528 22.53 0.77 -13.49
N ALA A 529 21.43 0.32 -12.90
CA ALA A 529 20.09 0.74 -13.31
C ALA A 529 19.78 2.15 -12.81
N LYS A 530 18.87 2.82 -13.53
CA LYS A 530 18.36 4.14 -13.17
C LYS A 530 16.87 4.22 -13.50
N LEU A 531 16.04 4.41 -12.48
CA LEU A 531 14.63 4.77 -12.61
C LEU A 531 14.50 6.28 -12.43
N THR A 532 13.89 6.97 -13.39
CA THR A 532 13.58 8.40 -13.30
C THR A 532 12.08 8.61 -13.39
N ALA A 533 11.50 9.38 -12.47
CA ALA A 533 10.11 9.83 -12.53
C ALA A 533 10.06 11.37 -12.53
N LYS A 534 9.30 11.94 -13.46
CA LYS A 534 9.07 13.39 -13.56
C LYS A 534 7.59 13.67 -13.47
N ASN A 535 7.22 14.37 -12.41
CA ASN A 535 5.87 14.69 -12.05
C ASN A 535 5.68 16.20 -12.09
N LYS A 536 4.49 16.63 -12.51
CA LYS A 536 4.11 18.02 -12.49
C LYS A 536 3.06 18.25 -11.42
N ASP A 537 1.86 17.71 -11.64
CA ASP A 537 0.69 18.03 -10.83
C ASP A 537 0.24 16.86 -9.94
N PHE A 538 0.87 15.68 -10.07
CA PHE A 538 0.52 14.47 -9.32
C PHE A 538 1.70 13.93 -8.52
N ASP A 539 1.43 13.59 -7.26
CA ASP A 539 2.42 12.92 -6.41
C ASP A 539 2.70 11.50 -6.93
N MET A 540 3.93 11.01 -6.71
CA MET A 540 4.18 9.57 -6.85
C MET A 540 3.76 8.86 -5.57
N SER A 541 2.50 8.43 -5.52
CA SER A 541 1.88 7.94 -4.28
C SER A 541 2.01 6.43 -4.07
N PHE A 542 2.22 5.96 -2.83
CA PHE A 542 2.24 4.54 -2.48
C PHE A 542 1.48 4.29 -1.18
N ARG A 543 1.08 3.04 -0.88
CA ARG A 543 0.74 2.68 0.50
C ARG A 543 2.00 2.42 1.30
N ASN A 544 2.83 1.49 0.83
CA ASN A 544 4.16 1.23 1.37
C ASN A 544 5.15 1.16 0.21
N LEU A 545 6.36 1.66 0.41
CA LEU A 545 7.43 1.59 -0.56
C LEU A 545 8.73 1.18 0.13
N ALA A 546 9.25 0.02 -0.24
CA ALA A 546 10.55 -0.48 0.19
C ALA A 546 11.53 -0.51 -0.99
N VAL A 547 12.70 0.12 -0.83
CA VAL A 547 13.75 0.19 -1.86
C VAL A 547 14.94 -0.70 -1.48
N TYR A 548 15.33 -1.56 -2.41
CA TYR A 548 16.43 -2.51 -2.28
C TYR A 548 17.42 -2.31 -3.43
N ALA A 549 18.67 -2.72 -3.20
CA ALA A 549 19.70 -2.79 -4.23
C ALA A 549 20.32 -4.18 -4.33
N GLN A 550 21.02 -4.46 -5.43
CA GLN A 550 21.78 -5.71 -5.60
C GLN A 550 23.17 -5.63 -4.99
N SER A 551 23.75 -4.43 -4.94
CA SER A 551 25.07 -4.15 -4.39
C SER A 551 25.13 -2.79 -3.70
N THR A 552 26.20 -2.58 -2.96
CA THR A 552 26.57 -1.29 -2.33
C THR A 552 27.72 -0.64 -3.11
N GLY A 553 27.85 0.69 -3.06
CA GLY A 553 28.94 1.44 -3.69
C GLY A 553 28.56 2.09 -5.03
N GLU A 554 29.54 2.47 -5.84
CA GLU A 554 29.32 3.34 -7.02
C GLU A 554 28.37 2.77 -8.09
N ASN A 555 28.24 1.43 -8.15
CA ASN A 555 27.39 0.74 -9.13
C ASN A 555 25.95 0.53 -8.64
N MET A 556 25.61 0.96 -7.42
CA MET A 556 24.25 0.77 -6.90
C MET A 556 23.23 1.45 -7.82
N GLY A 557 22.09 0.79 -8.05
CA GLY A 557 21.04 1.35 -8.87
C GLY A 557 20.44 2.62 -8.27
N LYS A 558 19.88 3.46 -9.14
CA LYS A 558 19.39 4.81 -8.81
C LYS A 558 17.90 4.92 -9.02
N PHE A 559 17.24 5.65 -8.11
CA PHE A 559 15.84 6.02 -8.20
C PHE A 559 15.73 7.53 -8.02
N GLU A 560 15.41 8.25 -9.08
CA GLU A 560 15.39 9.70 -9.11
C GLU A 560 13.98 10.20 -9.41
N VAL A 561 13.49 11.13 -8.61
CA VAL A 561 12.14 11.67 -8.72
C VAL A 561 12.20 13.18 -8.67
N TYR A 562 11.53 13.81 -9.61
CA TYR A 562 11.48 15.26 -9.77
C TYR A 562 10.01 15.70 -9.85
N ALA A 563 9.61 16.63 -9.00
CA ALA A 563 8.26 17.18 -8.94
C ALA A 563 8.25 18.71 -9.06
N GLU A 564 7.34 19.26 -9.86
CA GLU A 564 7.12 20.71 -9.95
C GLU A 564 6.14 21.19 -8.87
N ASN A 565 4.85 20.84 -8.99
CA ASN A 565 3.75 21.35 -8.15
C ASN A 565 3.22 20.31 -7.14
N SER A 566 4.03 19.30 -6.83
CA SER A 566 3.63 18.10 -6.07
C SER A 566 4.76 17.63 -5.15
N THR A 567 4.44 16.72 -4.23
CA THR A 567 5.44 15.98 -3.47
C THR A 567 6.13 14.97 -4.41
N ALA A 568 7.46 14.88 -4.35
CA ALA A 568 8.18 13.97 -5.25
C ALA A 568 7.88 12.51 -4.91
N ILE A 569 8.00 12.09 -3.64
CA ILE A 569 7.60 10.76 -3.18
C ILE A 569 6.59 10.89 -2.04
N ASP A 570 5.36 10.44 -2.25
CA ASP A 570 4.28 10.39 -1.23
C ASP A 570 4.03 8.93 -0.85
N VAL A 571 4.26 8.55 0.41
CA VAL A 571 4.02 7.19 0.89
C VAL A 571 3.07 7.21 2.09
N PHE A 572 1.84 6.76 1.89
CA PHE A 572 0.80 6.88 2.89
C PHE A 572 1.09 6.18 4.22
N ASN A 573 1.89 5.11 4.24
CA ASN A 573 2.24 4.41 5.47
C ASN A 573 3.75 4.40 5.72
N ALA A 574 4.51 3.42 5.21
CA ALA A 574 5.93 3.31 5.49
C ALA A 574 6.79 3.42 4.21
N PHE A 575 7.76 4.34 4.24
CA PHE A 575 8.84 4.41 3.27
C PHE A 575 10.12 3.83 3.87
N THR A 576 10.66 2.78 3.28
CA THR A 576 11.85 2.09 3.79
C THR A 576 12.95 1.98 2.73
N VAL A 577 14.18 2.32 3.09
CA VAL A 577 15.35 2.18 2.20
C VAL A 577 16.35 1.22 2.83
N TYR A 578 16.53 0.06 2.19
CA TYR A 578 17.54 -0.93 2.56
C TYR A 578 18.86 -0.75 1.78
N GLY A 579 18.78 -0.18 0.57
CA GLY A 579 19.96 0.13 -0.24
C GLY A 579 19.62 0.80 -1.56
N GLY A 580 20.65 1.17 -2.32
CA GLY A 580 20.53 1.93 -3.56
C GLY A 580 20.65 3.43 -3.32
N SER A 581 20.49 4.21 -4.40
CA SER A 581 20.51 5.67 -4.35
C SER A 581 19.12 6.20 -4.66
N VAL A 582 18.45 6.80 -3.67
CA VAL A 582 17.17 7.48 -3.84
C VAL A 582 17.40 8.98 -3.87
N LYS A 583 16.91 9.66 -4.90
CA LYS A 583 16.91 11.12 -5.01
C LYS A 583 15.48 11.59 -5.24
N ALA A 584 15.00 12.51 -4.41
CA ALA A 584 13.64 13.03 -4.51
C ALA A 584 13.66 14.55 -4.39
N VAL A 585 13.27 15.27 -5.44
CA VAL A 585 13.35 16.73 -5.51
C VAL A 585 12.00 17.30 -5.88
N SER A 586 11.49 18.22 -5.08
CA SER A 586 10.25 18.96 -5.34
C SER A 586 10.48 20.47 -5.31
N GLU A 587 9.87 21.21 -6.26
CA GLU A 587 9.93 22.67 -6.32
C GLU A 587 8.91 23.34 -5.39
N GLU A 588 7.67 22.82 -5.31
CA GLU A 588 6.56 23.39 -4.52
C GLU A 588 5.98 22.44 -3.45
N GLY A 589 6.65 21.33 -3.13
CA GLY A 589 6.20 20.34 -2.15
C GLY A 589 7.34 19.73 -1.33
N ASP A 590 7.06 18.58 -0.72
CA ASP A 590 8.07 17.80 0.00
C ASP A 590 8.92 16.96 -0.97
N GLY A 591 10.19 16.73 -0.64
CA GLY A 591 11.01 15.75 -1.35
C GLY A 591 10.47 14.33 -1.10
N ILE A 592 10.40 13.95 0.17
CA ILE A 592 9.84 12.67 0.61
C ILE A 592 8.85 12.92 1.73
N TRP A 593 7.62 12.43 1.58
CA TRP A 593 6.58 12.44 2.59
C TRP A 593 6.13 11.02 2.91
N ALA A 594 6.04 10.66 4.19
CA ALA A 594 5.37 9.43 4.62
C ALA A 594 4.79 9.52 6.03
N ARG A 595 4.11 8.48 6.53
CA ARG A 595 3.77 8.41 7.97
C ARG A 595 4.97 7.95 8.80
N GLU A 596 5.70 6.95 8.32
CA GLU A 596 6.97 6.46 8.89
C GLU A 596 8.05 6.41 7.80
N ILE A 597 9.27 6.83 8.14
CA ILE A 597 10.42 6.79 7.23
C ILE A 597 11.57 6.05 7.92
N VAL A 598 12.04 4.96 7.31
CA VAL A 598 13.14 4.14 7.84
C VAL A 598 14.25 4.00 6.81
N ILE A 599 15.46 4.45 7.15
CA ILE A 599 16.64 4.38 6.29
C ILE A 599 17.66 3.47 6.96
N ASN A 600 17.81 2.26 6.43
CA ASN A 600 18.73 1.24 6.93
C ASN A 600 20.10 1.28 6.23
N GLY A 601 20.17 1.85 5.02
CA GLY A 601 21.40 1.96 4.25
C GLY A 601 21.19 2.67 2.91
N GLY A 602 22.24 2.70 2.09
CA GLY A 602 22.23 3.36 0.78
C GLY A 602 22.48 4.87 0.85
N ILE A 603 22.04 5.58 -0.18
CA ILE A 603 22.12 7.04 -0.30
C ILE A 603 20.70 7.58 -0.48
N VAL A 604 20.30 8.54 0.33
CA VAL A 604 19.01 9.25 0.22
C VAL A 604 19.30 10.75 0.10
N ASP A 605 18.95 11.36 -1.03
CA ASP A 605 19.12 12.80 -1.32
C ASP A 605 17.74 13.42 -1.58
N ALA A 606 17.19 14.10 -0.58
CA ALA A 606 15.82 14.60 -0.60
C ALA A 606 15.78 16.13 -0.49
N ALA A 607 15.12 16.79 -1.43
CA ALA A 607 14.99 18.24 -1.47
C ALA A 607 13.54 18.66 -1.66
N GLY A 608 13.00 19.44 -0.72
CA GLY A 608 11.68 20.08 -0.82
C GLY A 608 11.77 21.57 -1.11
N SER A 609 10.61 22.21 -1.26
CA SER A 609 10.50 23.63 -1.56
C SER A 609 11.21 24.51 -0.51
N SER A 610 11.98 25.50 -0.96
CA SER A 610 12.53 26.54 -0.10
C SER A 610 11.55 27.71 0.14
N SER A 611 10.36 27.68 -0.49
CA SER A 611 9.38 28.77 -0.40
C SER A 611 8.64 28.73 0.94
N ALA A 612 8.32 29.91 1.48
CA ALA A 612 7.48 30.02 2.67
C ALA A 612 6.00 29.70 2.37
N ASP A 613 5.56 29.88 1.13
CA ASP A 613 4.16 29.64 0.71
C ASP A 613 3.81 28.14 0.74
N TYR A 614 4.79 27.28 0.43
CA TYR A 614 4.62 25.82 0.37
C TYR A 614 5.26 25.11 1.56
N SER A 615 6.33 25.68 2.13
CA SER A 615 7.00 25.17 3.35
C SER A 615 7.50 23.72 3.24
N GLY A 616 7.92 23.32 2.05
CA GLY A 616 8.32 21.95 1.74
C GLY A 616 9.51 21.46 2.58
N CYS A 617 9.43 20.21 3.00
CA CYS A 617 10.46 19.48 3.70
C CYS A 617 11.32 18.68 2.72
N GLY A 618 12.60 18.51 2.99
CA GLY A 618 13.39 17.47 2.32
C GLY A 618 12.79 16.09 2.61
N ILE A 619 12.65 15.78 3.90
CA ILE A 619 12.05 14.55 4.43
C ILE A 619 11.00 14.92 5.48
N TYR A 620 9.79 14.38 5.37
CA TYR A 620 8.71 14.58 6.32
C TYR A 620 8.00 13.27 6.69
N ALA A 621 8.08 12.87 7.96
CA ALA A 621 7.22 11.86 8.55
C ALA A 621 6.05 12.53 9.31
N SER A 622 4.80 12.30 8.88
CA SER A 622 3.62 13.03 9.37
C SER A 622 3.05 12.55 10.71
N ASP A 623 3.27 11.28 11.05
CA ASP A 623 2.60 10.61 12.17
C ASP A 623 3.59 9.91 13.10
N GLU A 624 4.51 9.13 12.53
CA GLU A 624 5.48 8.30 13.26
C GLU A 624 6.90 8.91 13.15
N ASN A 625 7.92 8.06 13.19
CA ASN A 625 9.31 8.47 13.30
C ASN A 625 10.01 8.58 11.94
N VAL A 626 11.03 9.44 11.89
CA VAL A 626 12.14 9.28 10.94
C VAL A 626 13.25 8.52 11.64
N ILE A 627 13.59 7.33 11.15
CA ILE A 627 14.59 6.43 11.72
C ILE A 627 15.74 6.25 10.72
N VAL A 628 16.95 6.60 11.11
CA VAL A 628 18.17 6.40 10.31
C VAL A 628 19.10 5.45 11.05
N ASN A 629 19.19 4.21 10.56
CA ASN A 629 20.07 3.18 11.11
C ASN A 629 21.44 3.14 10.43
N GLY A 630 21.55 3.64 9.20
CA GLY A 630 22.79 3.65 8.43
C GLY A 630 22.64 4.31 7.06
N GLY A 631 23.74 4.37 6.30
CA GLY A 631 23.78 5.02 4.98
C GLY A 631 24.13 6.51 5.02
N SER A 632 23.94 7.20 3.90
CA SER A 632 24.14 8.64 3.74
C SER A 632 22.81 9.31 3.45
N VAL A 633 22.38 10.25 4.27
CA VAL A 633 21.13 10.99 4.12
C VAL A 633 21.43 12.47 3.96
N THR A 634 21.02 13.06 2.85
CA THR A 634 21.06 14.49 2.62
C THR A 634 19.62 14.99 2.47
N ALA A 635 19.23 15.98 3.28
CA ALA A 635 17.87 16.50 3.29
C ALA A 635 17.85 18.03 3.33
N ALA A 636 17.22 18.68 2.36
CA ALA A 636 17.13 20.15 2.29
C ALA A 636 15.72 20.63 1.96
N GLY A 637 15.32 21.78 2.51
CA GLY A 637 14.01 22.38 2.18
C GLY A 637 13.75 23.59 3.06
N PHE A 638 12.52 24.12 3.04
CA PHE A 638 12.08 25.04 4.10
C PHE A 638 12.27 24.37 5.47
N ARG A 639 12.09 23.05 5.53
CA ARG A 639 12.64 22.18 6.57
C ARG A 639 13.52 21.10 5.95
N GLY A 640 14.61 20.72 6.59
CA GLY A 640 15.42 19.59 6.13
C GLY A 640 14.71 18.26 6.39
N ILE A 641 14.62 17.88 7.65
CA ILE A 641 13.94 16.68 8.16
C ILE A 641 12.92 17.09 9.23
N LEU A 642 11.67 16.67 9.04
CA LEU A 642 10.60 16.81 10.03
C LEU A 642 10.07 15.42 10.41
N GLY A 643 10.09 15.08 11.69
CA GLY A 643 9.44 13.88 12.21
C GLY A 643 8.37 14.25 13.22
N SER A 644 7.10 14.10 12.86
CA SER A 644 5.99 14.45 13.76
C SER A 644 5.85 13.53 14.97
N GLY A 645 6.32 12.27 14.90
CA GLY A 645 6.33 11.30 16.00
C GLY A 645 7.67 11.19 16.75
N GLY A 646 8.75 11.70 16.14
CA GLY A 646 10.11 11.62 16.67
C GLY A 646 11.15 11.49 15.56
N ILE A 647 12.42 11.65 15.92
CA ILE A 647 13.55 11.38 15.02
C ILE A 647 14.58 10.54 15.75
N GLU A 648 15.03 9.45 15.14
CA GLU A 648 16.05 8.55 15.67
C GLU A 648 17.19 8.39 14.68
N ILE A 649 18.38 8.81 15.04
CA ILE A 649 19.62 8.62 14.26
C ILE A 649 20.48 7.64 15.03
N ASN A 650 20.40 6.36 14.64
CA ASN A 650 21.13 5.25 15.26
C ASN A 650 22.50 5.02 14.61
N GLY A 651 22.71 5.49 13.36
CA GLY A 651 23.96 5.35 12.62
C GLY A 651 23.91 6.06 11.26
N GLY A 652 25.01 5.96 10.50
CA GLY A 652 25.14 6.62 9.19
C GLY A 652 25.57 8.08 9.26
N ASP A 653 25.56 8.74 8.11
CA ASP A 653 25.91 10.15 7.94
C ASP A 653 24.67 10.94 7.50
N VAL A 654 24.19 11.84 8.35
CA VAL A 654 23.01 12.68 8.11
C VAL A 654 23.44 14.13 7.94
N ASP A 655 23.15 14.72 6.79
CA ASP A 655 23.35 16.13 6.46
C ASP A 655 21.99 16.78 6.17
N ALA A 656 21.53 17.66 7.05
CA ALA A 656 20.25 18.33 6.89
C ALA A 656 20.42 19.85 6.80
N THR A 657 19.66 20.49 5.92
CA THR A 657 19.77 21.92 5.65
C THR A 657 18.42 22.63 5.69
N ALA A 658 18.30 23.63 6.56
CA ALA A 658 17.21 24.62 6.52
C ALA A 658 17.57 25.68 5.47
N THR A 659 16.73 25.82 4.45
CA THR A 659 16.91 26.80 3.36
C THR A 659 15.91 27.96 3.43
N GLY A 660 14.87 27.84 4.26
CA GLY A 660 13.82 28.83 4.42
C GLY A 660 14.18 29.98 5.35
N VAL A 661 13.28 30.96 5.40
CA VAL A 661 13.30 32.07 6.34
C VAL A 661 12.11 31.89 7.28
N SER A 662 12.35 31.92 8.58
CA SER A 662 11.28 31.77 9.57
C SER A 662 10.45 33.04 9.71
N ASP A 663 9.15 32.89 9.95
CA ASP A 663 8.25 33.97 10.38
C ASP A 663 7.56 33.63 11.72
N GLU A 664 6.55 34.44 12.12
CA GLU A 664 5.83 34.28 13.39
C GLU A 664 5.05 32.96 13.51
N TYR A 665 4.63 32.37 12.39
CA TYR A 665 3.78 31.17 12.35
C TYR A 665 4.52 29.96 11.79
N ASN A 666 5.60 30.18 11.05
CA ASN A 666 6.23 29.17 10.23
C ASN A 666 7.75 29.18 10.40
N PHE A 667 8.26 28.23 11.18
CA PHE A 667 9.69 28.11 11.46
C PHE A 667 10.40 27.19 10.47
N SER A 668 11.55 27.66 9.97
CA SER A 668 12.47 26.91 9.13
C SER A 668 13.57 26.28 9.99
N TYR A 669 13.79 24.97 9.82
CA TYR A 669 14.82 24.24 10.57
C TYR A 669 15.39 23.04 9.80
N ALA A 670 16.63 22.68 10.08
CA ALA A 670 17.31 21.59 9.37
C ALA A 670 16.79 20.24 9.87
N ILE A 671 16.64 20.05 11.18
CA ILE A 671 15.96 18.90 11.78
C ILE A 671 14.99 19.40 12.84
N GLY A 672 13.77 18.87 12.86
CA GLY A 672 12.85 19.17 13.96
C GLY A 672 11.77 18.13 14.20
N SER A 673 11.28 18.11 15.43
CA SER A 673 10.22 17.20 15.88
C SER A 673 9.36 17.83 16.97
N TRP A 674 8.11 17.37 17.06
CA TRP A 674 7.21 17.63 18.20
C TRP A 674 7.44 16.68 19.38
N TYR A 675 8.20 15.59 19.13
CA TYR A 675 8.69 14.65 20.13
C TYR A 675 10.22 14.70 20.13
N ASP A 676 10.85 13.70 20.76
CA ASP A 676 12.27 13.72 20.99
C ASP A 676 13.07 13.49 19.70
N VAL A 677 14.23 14.14 19.63
CA VAL A 677 15.26 13.92 18.60
C VAL A 677 16.40 13.17 19.26
N ASN A 678 16.56 11.90 18.91
CA ASN A 678 17.55 11.00 19.51
C ASN A 678 18.71 10.78 18.53
N VAL A 679 19.92 11.16 18.92
CA VAL A 679 21.15 10.83 18.20
C VAL A 679 21.91 9.77 19.00
N ASN A 680 21.75 8.52 18.60
CA ASN A 680 22.29 7.33 19.25
C ASN A 680 23.59 6.81 18.60
N GLY A 681 23.99 7.37 17.46
CA GLY A 681 25.21 7.00 16.75
C GLY A 681 25.35 7.76 15.42
N GLY A 682 26.44 7.50 14.68
CA GLY A 682 26.70 8.12 13.38
C GLY A 682 27.15 9.58 13.46
N SER A 683 27.00 10.30 12.35
CA SER A 683 27.25 11.74 12.25
C SER A 683 25.97 12.49 11.87
N LEU A 684 25.71 13.60 12.54
CA LEU A 684 24.64 14.53 12.24
C LEU A 684 25.24 15.92 11.98
N THR A 685 25.09 16.40 10.76
CA THR A 685 25.45 17.76 10.36
C THR A 685 24.18 18.53 10.02
N VAL A 686 23.98 19.69 10.65
CA VAL A 686 22.82 20.54 10.40
C VAL A 686 23.22 21.96 10.04
N HIS A 687 22.59 22.50 9.00
CA HIS A 687 22.89 23.82 8.45
C HIS A 687 21.66 24.75 8.50
N ALA A 688 21.75 25.84 9.25
CA ALA A 688 20.74 26.89 9.30
C ALA A 688 21.13 28.08 8.40
N LYS A 689 20.64 28.15 7.15
CA LYS A 689 21.15 29.11 6.16
C LYS A 689 20.74 30.56 6.40
N ASP A 690 19.59 30.80 7.03
CA ASP A 690 19.13 32.15 7.37
C ASP A 690 19.26 32.41 8.87
N LYS A 691 19.46 33.68 9.26
CA LYS A 691 19.59 34.11 10.67
C LYS A 691 18.37 33.76 11.54
N SER A 692 17.20 33.65 10.93
CA SER A 692 15.95 33.27 11.60
C SER A 692 15.70 31.75 11.61
N SER A 693 16.49 30.98 10.87
CA SER A 693 16.37 29.52 10.78
C SER A 693 17.15 28.81 11.89
N TYR A 694 16.85 27.52 12.08
CA TYR A 694 17.43 26.71 13.16
C TYR A 694 18.08 25.42 12.64
N GLY A 695 19.10 24.92 13.31
CA GLY A 695 19.70 23.62 13.02
C GLY A 695 18.79 22.51 13.54
N VAL A 696 18.93 22.17 14.82
CA VAL A 696 18.01 21.26 15.53
C VAL A 696 16.96 22.07 16.27
N TYR A 697 15.68 21.83 15.96
CA TYR A 697 14.53 22.48 16.59
C TYR A 697 13.67 21.47 17.36
N VAL A 698 13.40 21.73 18.63
CA VAL A 698 12.54 20.91 19.48
C VAL A 698 11.44 21.74 20.15
N SER A 699 10.23 21.18 20.24
CA SER A 699 9.06 21.91 20.77
C SER A 699 8.16 21.04 21.64
N GLY A 700 8.23 21.23 22.95
CA GLY A 700 7.62 20.33 23.95
C GLY A 700 8.43 19.04 24.18
N SER A 701 9.65 18.98 23.67
CA SER A 701 10.47 17.76 23.57
C SER A 701 11.96 18.02 23.73
N VAL A 702 12.76 16.96 23.75
CA VAL A 702 14.19 17.00 24.06
C VAL A 702 15.02 16.43 22.91
N ALA A 703 16.12 17.10 22.59
CA ALA A 703 17.17 16.54 21.74
C ALA A 703 18.17 15.77 22.62
N HIS A 704 18.13 14.44 22.58
CA HIS A 704 19.05 13.56 23.31
C HIS A 704 20.24 13.19 22.43
N LEU A 705 21.42 13.68 22.80
CA LEU A 705 22.65 13.49 22.03
C LEU A 705 23.49 12.41 22.71
N ASN A 706 23.09 11.15 22.51
CA ASN A 706 23.53 9.97 23.24
C ASN A 706 24.89 9.41 22.77
N ALA A 707 25.18 9.42 21.47
CA ALA A 707 26.48 9.04 20.92
C ALA A 707 26.67 9.57 19.50
N GLY A 708 27.91 9.51 18.97
CA GLY A 708 28.25 9.98 17.63
C GLY A 708 28.79 11.41 17.59
N GLU A 709 28.71 12.05 16.42
CA GLU A 709 29.14 13.43 16.20
C GLU A 709 27.96 14.30 15.76
N VAL A 710 27.78 15.45 16.40
CA VAL A 710 26.76 16.44 16.06
C VAL A 710 27.42 17.77 15.77
N PHE A 711 27.28 18.24 14.54
CA PHE A 711 27.79 19.51 14.08
C PHE A 711 26.61 20.39 13.64
N ALA A 712 26.36 21.46 14.39
CA ALA A 712 25.26 22.38 14.11
C ALA A 712 25.79 23.79 13.82
N ASP A 713 25.76 24.20 12.56
CA ASP A 713 26.30 25.49 12.14
C ASP A 713 25.34 26.24 11.19
N GLY A 714 25.79 27.40 10.70
CA GLY A 714 25.01 28.26 9.80
C GLY A 714 24.94 29.73 10.27
N GLU A 715 24.17 30.52 9.53
CA GLU A 715 23.87 31.92 9.90
C GLU A 715 22.85 32.00 11.05
N GLY A 716 21.95 31.01 11.12
CA GLY A 716 20.93 30.86 12.15
C GLY A 716 21.44 30.21 13.44
N SER A 717 20.54 29.66 14.26
CA SER A 717 20.94 29.04 15.53
C SER A 717 21.07 27.53 15.40
N GLY A 718 22.22 26.96 15.79
CA GLY A 718 22.46 25.52 15.68
C GLY A 718 21.48 24.69 16.50
N PHE A 719 21.12 25.12 17.71
CA PHE A 719 20.03 24.52 18.50
C PHE A 719 18.98 25.56 18.86
N ALA A 720 17.72 25.19 18.72
CA ALA A 720 16.60 26.01 19.14
C ALA A 720 15.56 25.16 19.88
N ALA A 721 14.98 25.73 20.92
CA ALA A 721 13.93 25.08 21.68
C ALA A 721 12.79 26.05 21.97
N ARG A 722 11.58 25.57 21.74
CA ARG A 722 10.33 26.26 22.05
C ARG A 722 9.61 25.47 23.14
N PRO A 723 9.51 25.94 24.39
CA PRO A 723 8.70 25.26 25.39
C PRO A 723 7.23 25.23 24.96
N SER A 724 6.54 24.15 25.28
CA SER A 724 5.09 24.06 25.13
C SER A 724 4.47 23.70 26.48
N CYS A 725 3.48 22.81 26.54
CA CYS A 725 2.92 22.29 27.79
C CYS A 725 3.94 21.50 28.65
N SER A 726 5.17 21.29 28.15
CA SER A 726 6.30 20.58 28.75
C SER A 726 7.62 21.35 28.53
N SER A 727 8.65 21.02 29.31
CA SER A 727 10.02 21.52 29.13
C SER A 727 10.62 21.04 27.81
N SER A 728 11.36 21.90 27.12
CA SER A 728 12.11 21.57 25.90
C SER A 728 13.60 21.76 26.13
N GLY A 729 14.47 21.03 25.45
CA GLY A 729 15.91 21.26 25.66
C GLY A 729 16.84 20.34 24.91
N VAL A 730 18.13 20.47 25.22
CA VAL A 730 19.19 19.62 24.71
C VAL A 730 19.82 18.87 25.87
N GLU A 731 19.89 17.54 25.77
CA GLU A 731 20.56 16.66 26.72
C GLU A 731 21.82 16.07 26.08
N LEU A 732 22.98 16.44 26.62
CA LEU A 732 24.29 15.93 26.24
C LEU A 732 24.55 14.63 27.00
N ALA A 733 24.47 13.49 26.32
CA ALA A 733 24.49 12.17 26.95
C ALA A 733 25.65 11.26 26.52
N GLY A 734 26.36 11.62 25.44
CA GLY A 734 27.58 10.93 25.02
C GLY A 734 28.05 11.24 23.58
N ALA A 735 27.33 12.05 22.81
CA ALA A 735 27.81 12.54 21.51
C ALA A 735 28.86 13.66 21.65
N THR A 736 29.78 13.78 20.70
CA THR A 736 30.59 15.01 20.53
C THR A 736 29.72 16.07 19.85
N VAL A 737 29.62 17.26 20.42
CA VAL A 737 28.70 18.29 19.95
C VAL A 737 29.44 19.60 19.71
N THR A 738 29.28 20.16 18.50
CA THR A 738 29.73 21.51 18.19
C THR A 738 28.53 22.31 17.70
N THR A 739 28.31 23.50 18.25
CA THR A 739 27.24 24.38 17.80
C THR A 739 27.63 25.84 17.83
N ASN A 740 27.15 26.62 16.87
CA ASN A 740 27.38 28.06 16.83
C ASN A 740 26.54 28.83 17.86
N ARG A 741 25.32 28.37 18.20
CA ARG A 741 24.39 29.09 19.07
C ARG A 741 23.25 28.22 19.61
N TYR A 742 22.81 28.51 20.83
CA TYR A 742 21.57 28.01 21.41
C TYR A 742 20.54 29.15 21.50
N THR A 743 19.31 28.91 21.06
CA THR A 743 18.24 29.91 21.04
C THR A 743 16.98 29.40 21.74
N TYR A 744 16.40 30.29 22.53
CA TYR A 744 15.09 30.14 23.16
C TYR A 744 14.04 30.93 22.39
N ILE A 745 12.89 30.32 22.13
CA ILE A 745 11.77 30.96 21.42
C ILE A 745 10.59 31.15 22.39
N ASP A 746 10.19 32.40 22.63
CA ASP A 746 9.21 32.81 23.66
C ASP A 746 7.90 33.35 23.06
N ASP A 747 6.85 32.52 23.00
CA ASP A 747 5.55 32.95 22.45
C ASP A 747 4.36 32.77 23.41
N LEU A 748 4.53 32.09 24.56
CA LEU A 748 3.40 31.64 25.41
C LEU A 748 3.46 32.10 26.88
N GLY A 749 4.42 32.95 27.24
CA GLY A 749 4.58 33.46 28.61
C GLY A 749 5.23 32.44 29.56
N PRO A 750 5.59 32.85 30.80
CA PRO A 750 6.53 32.11 31.63
C PRO A 750 5.84 30.90 32.28
N LYS A 751 5.93 29.74 31.65
CA LYS A 751 5.75 28.43 32.31
C LYS A 751 6.77 27.43 31.74
N SER A 752 7.82 27.20 32.52
CA SER A 752 8.79 26.10 32.44
C SER A 752 9.52 25.85 31.11
N GLY A 753 10.84 26.10 31.12
CA GLY A 753 11.76 24.96 31.02
C GLY A 753 12.53 24.75 29.72
N PHE A 754 13.13 25.79 29.13
CA PHE A 754 14.28 25.54 28.26
C PHE A 754 15.52 25.17 29.09
N PHE A 755 16.20 24.10 28.69
CA PHE A 755 17.45 23.69 29.31
C PHE A 755 18.49 23.22 28.30
N VAL A 756 19.75 23.37 28.68
CA VAL A 756 20.87 22.58 28.15
C VAL A 756 21.48 21.88 29.35
N LYS A 757 21.48 20.54 29.34
CA LYS A 757 22.00 19.75 30.47
C LYS A 757 22.89 18.62 29.98
N VAL A 758 23.79 18.20 30.85
CA VAL A 758 24.52 16.96 30.74
C VAL A 758 23.70 15.87 31.44
N ALA A 759 23.61 14.69 30.81
CA ALA A 759 22.95 13.53 31.40
C ALA A 759 23.58 13.12 32.74
N VAL A 760 22.81 12.45 33.58
CA VAL A 760 23.26 12.03 34.91
C VAL A 760 24.46 11.07 34.78
N ASN A 761 25.49 11.28 35.59
CA ASN A 761 26.76 10.51 35.58
C ASN A 761 27.59 10.64 34.28
N VAL A 762 27.34 11.68 33.47
CA VAL A 762 28.17 12.03 32.31
C VAL A 762 28.88 13.35 32.60
N LEU A 763 30.12 13.48 32.13
CA LEU A 763 30.89 14.73 32.18
C LEU A 763 31.24 15.14 30.75
N TYR A 764 31.28 16.45 30.49
CA TYR A 764 31.69 17.01 29.20
C TYR A 764 32.84 17.99 29.37
N THR A 765 33.70 18.15 28.36
CA THR A 765 34.76 19.16 28.33
C THR A 765 34.82 19.88 26.99
N ASP A 766 35.22 21.14 27.01
CA ASP A 766 35.47 21.95 25.80
C ASP A 766 36.90 21.82 25.26
N GLY A 767 37.77 21.04 25.91
CA GLY A 767 39.18 20.90 25.55
C GLY A 767 40.08 22.06 26.03
N GLU A 768 39.51 23.13 26.59
CA GLU A 768 40.25 24.27 27.17
C GLU A 768 40.46 24.12 28.68
N GLY A 769 39.98 23.02 29.26
CA GLY A 769 40.10 22.68 30.68
C GLY A 769 38.85 22.94 31.50
N ASN A 770 37.74 23.37 30.88
CA ASN A 770 36.45 23.46 31.55
C ASN A 770 35.76 22.09 31.50
N VAL A 771 35.08 21.73 32.59
CA VAL A 771 34.28 20.50 32.73
C VAL A 771 32.85 20.89 33.07
N PHE A 772 31.89 20.24 32.43
CA PHE A 772 30.46 20.50 32.54
C PHE A 772 29.72 19.25 33.04
N GLU A 773 28.82 19.46 34.00
CA GLU A 773 27.95 18.44 34.58
C GLU A 773 26.58 19.05 34.93
N GLY A 774 25.54 18.21 35.01
CA GLY A 774 24.19 18.64 35.38
C GLY A 774 23.61 19.69 34.42
N SER A 775 22.82 20.64 34.94
CA SER A 775 22.28 21.73 34.12
C SER A 775 23.37 22.74 33.77
N ILE A 776 23.79 22.77 32.51
CA ILE A 776 24.64 23.84 31.96
C ILE A 776 23.85 25.15 31.92
N PHE A 777 22.56 25.05 31.55
CA PHE A 777 21.66 26.19 31.41
C PHE A 777 20.23 25.80 31.79
N LYS A 778 19.55 26.69 32.53
CA LYS A 778 18.11 26.57 32.85
C LYS A 778 17.47 27.95 33.06
N TRP A 779 16.21 28.09 32.69
CA TRP A 779 15.37 29.23 33.08
C TRP A 779 15.04 29.17 34.58
N ASP A 780 15.27 30.26 35.32
CA ASP A 780 14.94 30.36 36.74
C ASP A 780 13.71 31.28 36.95
N ASP A 781 12.59 30.66 37.30
CA ASP A 781 11.30 31.33 37.53
C ASP A 781 11.35 32.37 38.66
N TRP A 782 12.33 32.32 39.58
CA TRP A 782 12.44 33.25 40.71
C TRP A 782 13.18 34.55 40.39
N VAL A 783 14.07 34.52 39.40
CA VAL A 783 14.93 35.66 39.04
C VAL A 783 14.47 36.37 37.78
N GLY A 784 13.59 35.75 36.98
CA GLY A 784 12.96 36.37 35.81
C GLY A 784 13.92 36.67 34.66
N GLU A 785 15.13 36.10 34.70
CA GLU A 785 16.19 36.29 33.71
C GLU A 785 16.89 34.95 33.45
N PHE A 786 17.43 34.79 32.24
CA PHE A 786 18.34 33.69 31.94
C PHE A 786 19.64 33.88 32.74
N ILE A 787 20.08 32.84 33.45
CA ILE A 787 21.37 32.87 34.16
C ILE A 787 22.52 32.69 33.14
N ASP A 788 22.82 33.77 32.42
CA ASP A 788 24.07 34.22 31.77
C ASP A 788 25.20 33.23 31.39
N LYS A 789 24.95 32.10 30.68
CA LYS A 789 26.03 31.14 30.30
C LYS A 789 25.98 30.46 28.93
N LEU A 790 25.02 30.72 28.04
CA LEU A 790 25.00 30.03 26.72
C LEU A 790 26.24 30.37 25.87
N ASP A 791 26.77 31.59 25.98
CA ASP A 791 28.02 32.00 25.33
C ASP A 791 29.26 31.21 25.81
N VAL A 792 29.18 30.53 26.97
CA VAL A 792 30.30 29.73 27.51
C VAL A 792 30.54 28.47 26.68
N VAL A 793 29.48 27.93 26.07
CA VAL A 793 29.51 26.68 25.29
C VAL A 793 29.24 26.90 23.80
N ALA A 794 28.61 28.02 23.42
CA ALA A 794 28.43 28.39 22.02
C ALA A 794 29.78 28.60 21.32
N GLY A 795 29.91 28.08 20.10
CA GLY A 795 31.13 28.13 19.29
C GLY A 795 32.24 27.16 19.74
N LYS A 796 32.00 26.34 20.77
CA LYS A 796 32.95 25.34 21.26
C LYS A 796 32.55 23.93 20.83
N THR A 797 33.53 23.03 20.82
CA THR A 797 33.30 21.60 20.66
C THR A 797 33.28 20.93 22.04
N LEU A 798 32.10 20.52 22.47
CA LEU A 798 31.90 19.77 23.70
C LEU A 798 32.10 18.28 23.44
N ARG A 799 32.99 17.65 24.20
CA ARG A 799 33.30 16.22 24.11
C ARG A 799 32.94 15.53 25.42
N PRO A 800 32.32 14.34 25.40
CA PRO A 800 32.16 13.56 26.61
C PRO A 800 33.55 13.22 27.18
N VAL A 801 33.71 13.41 28.49
CA VAL A 801 34.90 12.97 29.20
C VAL A 801 34.80 11.45 29.33
N LYS A 802 35.64 10.72 28.60
CA LYS A 802 35.71 9.26 28.73
C LYS A 802 35.94 8.86 30.20
N PRO A 803 35.27 7.81 30.71
CA PRO A 803 35.57 7.25 32.03
C PRO A 803 37.06 6.94 32.21
N ASN A 804 37.54 6.94 33.45
CA ASN A 804 38.95 6.66 33.76
C ASN A 804 39.37 5.20 33.40
N ILE A 805 38.40 4.28 33.34
CA ILE A 805 38.52 2.93 32.76
C ILE A 805 37.20 2.49 32.11
N VAL A 806 37.29 1.80 30.98
CA VAL A 806 36.17 1.12 30.32
C VAL A 806 36.60 -0.32 30.04
N VAL A 807 35.78 -1.30 30.43
CA VAL A 807 35.99 -2.72 30.11
C VAL A 807 34.84 -3.17 29.20
N THR A 808 35.16 -3.66 28.01
CA THR A 808 34.19 -4.08 26.99
C THR A 808 34.50 -5.50 26.52
N GLN A 809 33.50 -6.17 25.94
CA GLN A 809 33.67 -7.44 25.25
C GLN A 809 33.32 -7.24 23.77
N ASP A 810 34.17 -7.69 22.86
CA ASP A 810 33.90 -7.61 21.42
C ASP A 810 33.01 -8.76 20.92
N GLY A 811 32.61 -8.69 19.65
CA GLY A 811 31.74 -9.69 19.01
C GLY A 811 32.36 -11.09 18.87
N GLU A 812 33.68 -11.23 19.07
CA GLU A 812 34.39 -12.52 19.09
C GLU A 812 34.54 -13.07 20.52
N GLY A 813 34.07 -12.32 21.53
CA GLY A 813 34.09 -12.69 22.94
C GLY A 813 35.34 -12.27 23.69
N LYS A 814 36.24 -11.49 23.07
CA LYS A 814 37.50 -11.00 23.66
C LYS A 814 37.23 -9.79 24.55
N ILE A 815 37.86 -9.72 25.73
CA ILE A 815 37.68 -8.65 26.71
C ILE A 815 38.77 -7.59 26.54
N HIS A 816 38.34 -6.34 26.33
CA HIS A 816 39.21 -5.18 26.13
C HIS A 816 39.11 -4.21 27.30
N ALA A 817 40.22 -3.66 27.75
CA ALA A 817 40.25 -2.58 28.73
C ALA A 817 40.86 -1.31 28.15
N GLU A 818 40.07 -0.24 28.06
CA GLU A 818 40.55 1.11 27.77
C GLU A 818 40.82 1.85 29.07
N ILE A 819 42.08 2.15 29.37
CA ILE A 819 42.50 2.90 30.55
C ILE A 819 42.85 4.32 30.12
N ASN A 820 42.07 5.31 30.58
CA ASN A 820 42.32 6.71 30.28
C ASN A 820 43.30 7.33 31.29
N GLY A 821 44.60 7.18 31.03
CA GLY A 821 45.65 7.81 31.83
C GLY A 821 45.67 9.35 31.72
N ASN A 822 44.90 9.94 30.81
CA ASN A 822 44.77 11.39 30.67
C ASN A 822 43.52 11.97 31.35
N TYR A 823 42.75 11.14 32.06
CA TYR A 823 41.52 11.53 32.72
C TYR A 823 41.71 12.73 33.65
N ILE A 824 40.79 13.69 33.57
CA ILE A 824 40.83 14.96 34.31
C ILE A 824 39.66 15.12 35.31
N GLY A 825 38.76 14.14 35.39
CA GLY A 825 37.72 14.13 36.41
C GLY A 825 38.28 13.82 37.80
N GLU A 826 37.57 14.27 38.83
CA GLU A 826 37.95 14.08 40.23
C GLU A 826 37.59 12.69 40.77
N ASP A 827 36.89 11.86 39.99
CA ASP A 827 36.55 10.49 40.36
C ASP A 827 37.79 9.58 40.40
N ASP A 828 37.86 8.74 41.43
CA ASP A 828 38.95 7.79 41.62
C ASP A 828 38.89 6.64 40.60
N PHE A 829 40.06 6.23 40.11
CA PHE A 829 40.28 5.00 39.36
C PHE A 829 40.17 3.80 40.30
N ILE A 830 39.02 3.13 40.30
CA ILE A 830 38.70 2.01 41.18
C ILE A 830 38.36 0.77 40.37
N ILE A 831 39.08 -0.33 40.63
CA ILE A 831 38.74 -1.68 40.20
C ILE A 831 38.24 -2.44 41.43
N THR A 832 36.96 -2.82 41.44
CA THR A 832 36.34 -3.52 42.58
C THR A 832 36.66 -5.01 42.59
N ASP A 833 36.71 -5.62 41.42
CA ASP A 833 36.89 -7.06 41.24
C ASP A 833 38.04 -7.34 40.28
N ARG A 834 38.69 -8.51 40.45
CA ARG A 834 39.76 -8.93 39.53
C ARG A 834 39.15 -9.26 38.17
N ILE A 835 39.68 -8.68 37.10
CA ILE A 835 39.16 -8.86 35.73
C ILE A 835 40.29 -9.33 34.82
N GLU A 836 40.11 -10.47 34.16
CA GLU A 836 41.01 -10.94 33.11
C GLU A 836 40.66 -10.21 31.81
N VAL A 837 41.66 -9.58 31.19
CA VAL A 837 41.48 -8.77 29.98
C VAL A 837 42.49 -9.24 28.93
N ASP A 838 42.02 -9.43 27.72
CA ASP A 838 42.81 -9.95 26.60
C ASP A 838 43.66 -8.86 25.93
N GLU A 839 43.23 -7.60 26.03
CA GLU A 839 43.93 -6.44 25.48
C GLU A 839 43.73 -5.20 26.35
N VAL A 840 44.80 -4.41 26.51
CA VAL A 840 44.77 -3.16 27.27
C VAL A 840 45.23 -2.01 26.39
N LYS A 841 44.34 -1.05 26.17
CA LYS A 841 44.64 0.21 25.53
C LYS A 841 44.86 1.28 26.60
N PHE A 842 46.10 1.70 26.80
CA PHE A 842 46.45 2.74 27.76
C PHE A 842 46.57 4.11 27.07
N GLU A 843 45.55 4.96 27.21
CA GLU A 843 45.50 6.28 26.58
C GLU A 843 46.26 7.32 27.41
N ARG A 844 47.53 7.54 27.07
CA ARG A 844 48.37 8.62 27.62
C ARG A 844 49.52 8.98 26.67
N ASP A 845 49.78 10.28 26.53
CA ASP A 845 51.00 10.78 25.89
C ASP A 845 52.12 10.88 26.93
N PHE A 846 53.25 10.28 26.59
CA PHE A 846 54.49 10.36 27.37
C PHE A 846 55.56 11.15 26.61
N THR A 847 56.45 11.81 27.36
CA THR A 847 57.69 12.35 26.79
C THR A 847 58.76 11.26 26.64
N THR A 848 59.53 11.34 25.55
CA THR A 848 60.74 10.53 25.32
C THR A 848 62.03 11.22 25.82
N GLU A 849 61.95 12.47 26.27
CA GLU A 849 63.11 13.26 26.68
C GLU A 849 63.54 13.02 28.15
N GLY A 850 62.83 12.14 28.89
CA GLY A 850 63.22 11.63 30.22
C GLY A 850 62.20 10.67 30.87
N TYR A 851 62.04 10.72 32.20
CA TYR A 851 61.31 9.73 33.04
C TYR A 851 59.87 10.13 33.47
N SER A 852 58.85 9.41 33.09
CA SER A 852 57.50 9.57 33.63
C SER A 852 57.30 8.82 34.95
N THR A 853 56.36 9.23 35.81
CA THR A 853 55.85 8.31 36.87
C THR A 853 54.68 7.49 36.35
N ILE A 854 54.54 6.25 36.84
CA ILE A 854 53.41 5.40 36.48
C ILE A 854 52.99 4.52 37.66
N VAL A 855 51.70 4.24 37.72
CA VAL A 855 51.11 3.20 38.56
C VAL A 855 50.25 2.35 37.63
N LEU A 856 50.56 1.07 37.50
CA LEU A 856 49.78 0.15 36.67
C LEU A 856 48.79 -0.66 37.53
N PRO A 857 47.55 -0.87 37.09
CA PRO A 857 46.56 -1.63 37.85
C PRO A 857 46.65 -3.15 37.67
N PHE A 858 47.74 -3.65 37.08
CA PHE A 858 47.96 -5.07 36.80
C PHE A 858 49.44 -5.42 36.94
N ASN A 859 49.72 -6.70 37.15
CA ASN A 859 51.09 -7.22 37.10
C ASN A 859 51.49 -7.39 35.63
N ILE A 860 52.72 -7.06 35.27
CA ILE A 860 53.20 -7.19 33.89
C ILE A 860 54.69 -7.46 33.81
N LYS A 861 55.08 -8.34 32.89
CA LYS A 861 56.48 -8.55 32.53
C LYS A 861 56.97 -7.41 31.64
N THR A 862 58.19 -6.93 31.88
CA THR A 862 58.76 -5.83 31.09
C THR A 862 58.93 -6.15 29.60
N SER A 863 58.95 -7.42 29.20
CA SER A 863 58.95 -7.84 27.78
C SER A 863 57.64 -7.56 27.03
N LEU A 864 56.54 -7.35 27.75
CA LEU A 864 55.22 -7.03 27.18
C LEU A 864 54.95 -5.52 27.10
N LEU A 865 55.87 -4.69 27.58
CA LEU A 865 55.78 -3.23 27.52
C LEU A 865 56.56 -2.71 26.30
N VAL A 866 55.84 -2.22 25.30
CA VAL A 866 56.42 -1.57 24.12
C VAL A 866 56.45 -0.07 24.35
N GLY A 867 57.57 0.57 23.96
CA GLY A 867 57.78 2.00 24.17
C GLY A 867 58.52 2.37 25.48
N VAL A 868 59.00 1.40 26.26
CA VAL A 868 59.72 1.64 27.54
C VAL A 868 61.21 1.26 27.44
N ASP A 869 62.10 2.17 27.88
CA ASP A 869 63.56 1.98 27.91
C ASP A 869 64.09 1.48 29.27
N SER A 870 63.52 1.99 30.37
CA SER A 870 63.93 1.64 31.75
C SER A 870 62.85 1.93 32.78
N VAL A 871 62.88 1.21 33.90
CA VAL A 871 61.95 1.32 35.03
C VAL A 871 62.74 1.41 36.33
N LEU A 872 62.39 2.37 37.19
CA LEU A 872 63.05 2.72 38.44
C LEU A 872 62.04 2.70 39.59
N SER A 873 62.51 2.33 40.78
CA SER A 873 61.73 2.34 42.03
C SER A 873 62.30 3.32 43.04
N PHE A 874 61.45 3.82 43.94
CA PHE A 874 61.89 4.73 45.00
C PHE A 874 62.78 4.01 46.01
N ASN A 875 63.93 4.61 46.34
CA ASN A 875 64.96 4.00 47.18
C ASN A 875 65.30 4.84 48.42
N GLY A 876 64.45 5.80 48.81
CA GLY A 876 64.61 6.59 50.03
C GLY A 876 65.26 7.95 49.80
N ILE A 877 65.63 8.62 50.90
CA ILE A 877 66.32 9.90 50.87
C ILE A 877 67.78 9.70 51.28
N VAL A 878 68.70 10.10 50.39
CA VAL A 878 70.15 10.03 50.60
C VAL A 878 70.76 11.42 50.73
N LEU A 879 72.03 11.48 51.10
CA LEU A 879 72.82 12.71 51.00
C LEU A 879 73.57 12.71 49.67
N ASP A 880 73.46 13.79 48.91
CA ASP A 880 74.23 13.98 47.68
C ASP A 880 75.72 14.25 47.95
N GLU A 881 76.51 14.39 46.89
CA GLU A 881 77.95 14.69 46.95
C GLU A 881 78.29 15.98 47.75
N ASN A 882 77.31 16.87 47.95
CA ASN A 882 77.44 18.11 48.71
C ASN A 882 76.81 18.03 50.11
N LYS A 883 76.45 16.83 50.58
CA LYS A 883 75.77 16.56 51.86
C LYS A 883 74.37 17.20 51.97
N LYS A 884 73.69 17.45 50.85
CA LYS A 884 72.28 17.89 50.83
C LYS A 884 71.36 16.70 50.66
N LYS A 885 70.14 16.77 51.24
CA LYS A 885 69.11 15.72 51.03
C LYS A 885 68.76 15.60 49.55
N ALA A 886 68.69 14.37 49.07
CA ALA A 886 68.39 14.03 47.69
C ALA A 886 67.50 12.77 47.63
N VAL A 887 66.61 12.71 46.65
CA VAL A 887 65.73 11.58 46.38
C VAL A 887 66.53 10.51 45.66
N ALA A 888 66.66 9.31 46.24
CA ALA A 888 67.30 8.18 45.58
C ALA A 888 66.26 7.33 44.83
N MET A 889 66.54 7.04 43.56
CA MET A 889 65.79 6.10 42.72
C MET A 889 66.72 4.95 42.32
N GLN A 890 66.24 3.71 42.40
CA GLN A 890 66.99 2.53 42.00
C GLN A 890 66.47 1.99 40.67
N VAL A 891 67.36 1.71 39.73
CA VAL A 891 67.03 1.02 38.48
C VAL A 891 66.57 -0.41 38.78
N VAL A 892 65.33 -0.73 38.40
CA VAL A 892 64.71 -2.06 38.55
C VAL A 892 64.85 -2.86 37.26
N TRP A 893 64.77 -2.19 36.11
CA TRP A 893 64.93 -2.81 34.79
C TRP A 893 65.39 -1.78 33.76
N GLU A 894 66.18 -2.22 32.79
CA GLU A 894 66.46 -1.48 31.56
C GLU A 894 66.45 -2.46 30.40
N LYS A 895 66.21 -1.99 29.17
CA LYS A 895 66.09 -2.81 27.96
C LYS A 895 67.26 -3.79 27.70
N SER A 896 68.42 -3.55 28.31
CA SER A 896 69.60 -4.43 28.20
C SER A 896 69.69 -5.52 29.29
N MET A 897 68.78 -5.54 30.26
CA MET A 897 68.70 -6.50 31.37
C MET A 897 67.69 -7.61 31.06
N GLU A 898 67.76 -8.73 31.80
CA GLU A 898 66.71 -9.76 31.78
C GLU A 898 65.36 -9.19 32.19
N GLU A 899 64.27 -9.76 31.66
CA GLU A 899 62.92 -9.32 32.00
C GLU A 899 62.64 -9.45 33.50
N VAL A 900 61.84 -8.52 34.03
CA VAL A 900 61.35 -8.57 35.40
C VAL A 900 59.83 -8.37 35.41
N GLU A 901 59.17 -8.82 36.47
CA GLU A 901 57.75 -8.58 36.68
C GLU A 901 57.55 -7.30 37.51
N LEU A 902 56.81 -6.34 36.94
CA LEU A 902 56.34 -5.16 37.64
C LEU A 902 55.02 -5.49 38.34
N ARG A 903 54.88 -5.03 39.59
CA ARG A 903 53.71 -5.33 40.41
C ARG A 903 52.63 -4.28 40.24
N ALA A 904 51.38 -4.73 40.20
CA ALA A 904 50.20 -3.87 40.24
C ALA A 904 50.26 -2.92 41.44
N TYR A 905 49.77 -1.70 41.26
CA TYR A 905 49.69 -0.66 42.28
C TYR A 905 51.04 -0.34 42.96
N THR A 906 52.15 -0.54 42.25
CA THR A 906 53.46 -0.10 42.72
C THR A 906 53.88 1.13 41.94
N PRO A 907 54.15 2.27 42.62
CA PRO A 907 54.66 3.47 41.96
C PRO A 907 56.06 3.25 41.38
N TYR A 908 56.22 3.52 40.08
CA TYR A 908 57.50 3.48 39.38
C TYR A 908 57.80 4.81 38.68
N MET A 909 59.07 5.05 38.40
CA MET A 909 59.51 5.97 37.34
C MET A 909 59.89 5.17 36.10
N ILE A 910 59.49 5.62 34.91
CA ILE A 910 59.69 4.93 33.64
C ILE A 910 60.32 5.87 32.62
N LYS A 911 61.34 5.45 31.89
CA LYS A 911 61.86 6.18 30.73
C LYS A 911 61.22 5.61 29.48
N MET A 912 60.69 6.48 28.63
CA MET A 912 60.01 6.04 27.40
C MET A 912 60.93 6.16 26.18
N SER A 913 60.86 5.18 25.29
CA SER A 913 61.45 5.21 23.95
C SER A 913 60.47 5.73 22.88
N ASP A 914 59.17 5.68 23.16
CA ASP A 914 58.09 6.20 22.30
C ASP A 914 57.12 7.07 23.11
N LYS A 915 56.29 7.87 22.43
CA LYS A 915 55.28 8.73 23.07
C LYS A 915 54.09 7.94 23.59
N SER A 916 53.86 6.72 23.10
CA SER A 916 52.80 5.82 23.56
C SER A 916 53.39 4.66 24.37
N LEU A 917 52.56 4.12 25.27
CA LEU A 917 52.80 2.86 25.95
C LEU A 917 51.87 1.81 25.35
N GLU A 918 52.43 0.77 24.74
CA GLU A 918 51.67 -0.36 24.23
C GLU A 918 51.89 -1.59 25.13
N ILE A 919 50.81 -2.29 25.42
CA ILE A 919 50.78 -3.46 26.31
C ILE A 919 50.40 -4.66 25.45
N LEU A 920 51.33 -5.61 25.33
CA LEU A 920 51.13 -6.81 24.53
C LEU A 920 50.56 -7.95 25.36
N GLY A 921 49.55 -8.63 24.82
CA GLY A 921 48.95 -9.82 25.42
C GLY A 921 47.99 -9.51 26.58
N SER A 922 47.50 -10.58 27.19
CA SER A 922 46.51 -10.51 28.27
C SER A 922 47.12 -10.17 29.62
N VAL A 923 46.35 -9.46 30.44
CA VAL A 923 46.70 -9.14 31.84
C VAL A 923 45.49 -9.34 32.75
N VAL A 924 45.73 -9.35 34.06
CA VAL A 924 44.65 -9.34 35.07
C VAL A 924 44.66 -7.98 35.76
N LEU A 925 43.60 -7.20 35.56
CA LEU A 925 43.31 -6.02 36.33
C LEU A 925 43.06 -6.44 37.78
N GLU A 926 43.90 -5.96 38.70
CA GLU A 926 43.83 -6.31 40.12
C GLU A 926 42.89 -5.36 40.87
N THR A 927 42.30 -5.80 41.99
CA THR A 927 41.48 -4.92 42.85
C THR A 927 42.31 -3.74 43.38
N THR A 928 41.74 -2.52 43.32
CA THR A 928 42.42 -1.29 43.76
C THR A 928 42.83 -1.37 45.22
N ARG A 929 44.08 -0.97 45.49
CA ARG A 929 44.71 -0.90 46.82
C ARG A 929 45.62 0.33 46.89
N ASP A 930 46.10 0.73 48.06
CA ASP A 930 47.02 1.85 48.18
C ASP A 930 48.32 1.63 47.41
N ALA A 931 48.66 2.55 46.48
CA ALA A 931 49.91 2.53 45.73
C ALA A 931 50.96 3.37 46.47
N VAL A 932 51.55 2.80 47.51
CA VAL A 932 52.53 3.51 48.35
C VAL A 932 53.81 2.68 48.49
N THR A 933 54.95 3.31 48.23
CA THR A 933 56.27 2.79 48.61
C THR A 933 56.86 3.71 49.69
N GLU A 934 56.93 3.22 50.92
CA GLU A 934 57.47 3.99 52.06
C GLU A 934 58.92 3.62 52.36
N LYS A 935 59.77 4.64 52.55
CA LYS A 935 61.16 4.49 52.98
C LYS A 935 61.66 5.74 53.69
N ASP A 936 62.31 5.57 54.84
CA ASP A 936 62.94 6.65 55.63
C ASP A 936 61.99 7.81 56.04
N GLY A 937 60.70 7.50 56.27
CA GLY A 937 59.68 8.52 56.61
C GLY A 937 59.14 9.30 55.40
N TRP A 938 59.40 8.82 54.19
CA TRP A 938 58.89 9.36 52.93
C TRP A 938 58.07 8.31 52.19
N GLU A 939 56.99 8.74 51.57
CA GLU A 939 56.16 7.91 50.70
C GLU A 939 56.28 8.37 49.27
N PHE A 940 56.58 7.44 48.37
CA PHE A 940 56.31 7.58 46.95
C PHE A 940 54.92 7.02 46.69
N ARG A 941 53.97 7.94 46.44
CA ARG A 941 52.53 7.69 46.50
C ARG A 941 51.89 7.89 45.13
N GLY A 942 51.13 6.88 44.71
CA GLY A 942 50.32 6.87 43.50
C GLY A 942 49.02 7.67 43.64
N THR A 943 48.44 8.04 42.51
CA THR A 943 47.19 8.80 42.41
C THR A 943 46.13 7.99 41.66
N TYR A 944 44.86 8.12 42.04
CA TYR A 944 43.74 7.43 41.38
C TYR A 944 42.76 8.39 40.70
N SER A 945 42.72 9.64 41.12
CA SER A 945 41.94 10.71 40.51
C SER A 945 42.85 11.84 40.01
N PHE A 946 42.28 12.76 39.23
CA PHE A 946 42.93 14.05 39.02
C PHE A 946 42.88 14.83 40.34
N MET A 947 44.04 15.26 40.82
CA MET A 947 44.14 16.04 42.06
C MET A 947 44.73 17.41 41.79
N LYS A 948 44.20 18.43 42.49
CA LYS A 948 44.72 19.79 42.49
C LYS A 948 44.95 20.26 43.92
N TRP A 949 46.14 20.76 44.21
CA TRP A 949 46.45 21.36 45.51
C TRP A 949 45.98 22.81 45.56
N THR A 950 45.27 23.18 46.62
CA THR A 950 44.80 24.55 46.91
C THR A 950 45.47 25.07 48.18
N GLU A 951 45.25 26.33 48.53
CA GLU A 951 45.82 26.92 49.75
C GLU A 951 45.39 26.19 51.05
N ASP A 952 44.23 25.52 51.01
CA ASP A 952 43.65 24.79 52.14
C ASP A 952 44.04 23.29 52.17
N SER A 953 44.83 22.79 51.21
CA SER A 953 45.19 21.37 51.16
C SER A 953 46.03 20.96 52.38
N PRO A 954 45.63 19.91 53.14
CA PRO A 954 46.24 19.57 54.43
C PRO A 954 47.66 19.00 54.34
N ASP A 955 48.06 18.54 53.16
CA ASP A 955 49.37 18.01 52.81
C ASP A 955 50.28 19.08 52.17
N LEU A 956 49.75 20.28 51.87
CA LEU A 956 50.51 21.39 51.33
C LEU A 956 51.70 21.71 52.26
N GLY A 957 52.87 21.86 51.66
CA GLY A 957 54.13 22.07 52.37
C GLY A 957 54.93 20.80 52.71
N ARG A 958 54.37 19.60 52.45
CA ARG A 958 55.03 18.29 52.66
C ARG A 958 55.11 17.43 51.40
N VAL A 959 54.44 17.86 50.35
CA VAL A 959 54.41 17.21 49.04
C VAL A 959 55.51 17.79 48.16
N TYR A 960 56.17 16.92 47.41
CA TYR A 960 57.23 17.27 46.48
C TYR A 960 56.94 16.71 45.10
N GLY A 961 57.22 17.55 44.11
CA GLY A 961 57.19 17.25 42.69
C GLY A 961 58.29 18.06 42.01
N PHE A 962 58.35 18.08 40.69
CA PHE A 962 59.32 18.94 40.01
C PHE A 962 58.63 20.15 39.38
N ALA A 963 59.34 21.28 39.34
CA ALA A 963 58.81 22.55 38.87
C ALA A 963 58.53 22.54 37.36
N ALA A 964 57.28 22.83 36.97
CA ALA A 964 56.82 22.86 35.58
C ALA A 964 57.12 24.18 34.85
N SER A 965 57.36 25.26 35.58
CA SER A 965 57.69 26.61 35.09
C SER A 965 58.82 27.21 35.93
N SER A 966 59.59 28.15 35.37
CA SER A 966 60.60 28.89 36.13
C SER A 966 59.94 30.08 36.83
N GLU A 967 60.05 30.14 38.15
CA GLU A 967 59.51 31.23 38.95
C GLU A 967 60.45 31.52 40.14
N GLY A 968 60.92 32.76 40.25
CA GLY A 968 61.93 33.14 41.25
C GLY A 968 63.25 32.37 41.12
N ASP A 969 63.74 31.82 42.22
CA ASP A 969 64.96 30.99 42.28
C ASP A 969 64.71 29.51 41.89
N VAL A 970 63.48 29.17 41.48
CA VAL A 970 63.11 27.83 41.02
C VAL A 970 63.24 27.77 39.49
N SER A 971 64.17 26.94 39.02
CA SER A 971 64.29 26.62 37.59
C SER A 971 63.34 25.49 37.21
N VAL A 972 62.80 25.54 35.99
CA VAL A 972 62.06 24.41 35.38
C VAL A 972 62.87 23.14 35.60
N GLY A 973 62.26 22.18 36.28
CA GLY A 973 62.84 20.89 36.52
C GLY A 973 63.64 20.71 37.79
N GLN A 974 63.65 21.66 38.73
CA GLN A 974 64.09 21.36 40.09
C GLN A 974 63.03 20.55 40.83
N PHE A 975 63.44 19.55 41.61
CA PHE A 975 62.52 18.87 42.52
C PHE A 975 62.24 19.82 43.69
N VAL A 976 61.02 20.31 43.77
CA VAL A 976 60.60 21.35 44.68
C VAL A 976 59.36 20.92 45.46
N LYS A 977 59.16 21.58 46.59
CA LYS A 977 57.92 21.47 47.36
C LYS A 977 56.75 22.00 46.52
N VAL A 978 55.63 21.28 46.51
CA VAL A 978 54.43 21.65 45.74
C VAL A 978 53.74 22.88 46.37
N ALA A 979 53.34 23.81 45.51
CA ALA A 979 52.59 25.02 45.87
C ALA A 979 51.11 24.92 45.41
N ALA A 980 50.26 25.78 45.98
CA ALA A 980 48.86 25.89 45.59
C ALA A 980 48.73 26.21 44.08
N GLY A 981 47.80 25.54 43.41
CA GLY A 981 47.58 25.62 41.97
C GLY A 981 48.23 24.49 41.16
N ALA A 982 49.13 23.70 41.75
CA ALA A 982 49.66 22.50 41.10
C ALA A 982 48.59 21.40 40.98
N SER A 983 48.70 20.55 39.97
CA SER A 983 47.82 19.38 39.78
C SER A 983 48.58 18.16 39.30
N ILE A 984 47.98 16.98 39.42
CA ILE A 984 48.51 15.68 38.96
C ILE A 984 47.37 14.80 38.43
N ARG A 985 47.62 14.07 37.34
CA ARG A 985 46.66 13.13 36.69
C ARG A 985 46.61 11.77 37.42
N PRO A 986 45.55 10.95 37.27
CA PRO A 986 45.46 9.63 37.89
C PRO A 986 46.56 8.69 37.37
N LEU A 987 46.83 7.57 38.03
CA LEU A 987 47.87 6.60 37.66
C LEU A 987 49.28 7.23 37.47
N ARG A 988 49.56 8.29 38.22
CA ARG A 988 50.87 8.94 38.38
C ARG A 988 51.29 8.81 39.85
N ALA A 989 52.50 9.26 40.18
CA ALA A 989 52.97 9.28 41.56
C ALA A 989 53.74 10.56 41.90
N TYR A 990 53.68 10.94 43.18
CA TYR A 990 54.40 12.05 43.81
C TYR A 990 55.07 11.60 45.12
N LEU A 991 55.93 12.46 45.69
CA LEU A 991 56.60 12.15 46.96
C LEU A 991 56.02 12.99 48.10
N ILE A 992 55.76 12.39 49.26
CA ILE A 992 55.26 13.09 50.45
C ILE A 992 56.05 12.69 51.70
N HIS A 993 56.35 13.67 52.55
CA HIS A 993 57.00 13.41 53.84
C HIS A 993 55.96 13.09 54.93
N ASN A 994 56.07 11.90 55.51
CA ASN A 994 55.24 11.47 56.63
C ASN A 994 55.68 12.15 57.92
N VAL A 995 54.69 12.52 58.73
CA VAL A 995 54.94 13.07 60.07
C VAL A 995 54.30 12.10 61.06
N PRO A 996 55.04 11.58 62.05
CA PRO A 996 54.48 10.66 63.04
C PRO A 996 53.26 11.30 63.72
N SER A 997 52.12 10.61 63.68
CA SER A 997 50.82 11.17 64.03
C SER A 997 50.56 11.34 65.53
N THR A 998 51.44 10.91 66.46
CA THR A 998 51.26 11.18 67.90
C THR A 998 52.58 11.19 68.71
N VAL A 999 52.68 12.09 69.71
CA VAL A 999 53.60 11.96 70.85
C VAL A 999 52.78 12.04 72.14
N ARG A 1000 52.94 11.08 73.06
CA ARG A 1000 52.32 11.13 74.39
C ARG A 1000 53.08 12.08 75.31
N ALA A 1001 52.41 13.12 75.80
CA ALA A 1001 52.81 13.85 77.00
C ALA A 1001 51.56 14.21 77.83
N ASN A 1002 51.53 13.79 79.10
CA ASN A 1002 50.51 14.16 80.10
C ASN A 1002 49.03 14.00 79.71
N GLY A 1003 48.62 12.78 79.33
CA GLY A 1003 47.21 12.35 79.45
C GLY A 1003 46.19 12.94 78.48
N TYR A 1004 46.59 13.76 77.49
CA TYR A 1004 45.73 14.22 76.40
C TYR A 1004 46.31 13.84 75.04
N TYR A 1005 45.46 13.34 74.14
CA TYR A 1005 45.79 13.19 72.72
C TYR A 1005 45.68 14.57 72.07
N ALA A 1006 46.79 15.11 71.56
CA ALA A 1006 46.79 16.34 70.76
C ALA A 1006 47.25 16.02 69.34
N ASN A 1007 46.39 16.31 68.34
CA ASN A 1007 46.77 16.36 66.93
C ASN A 1007 47.74 17.52 66.73
N ARG A 1008 48.91 17.29 66.11
CA ARG A 1008 49.73 18.39 65.60
C ARG A 1008 49.03 18.98 64.38
N ASN A 1009 48.58 20.23 64.48
CA ASN A 1009 48.32 21.06 63.30
C ASN A 1009 49.62 21.21 62.48
N VAL A 1010 49.49 21.20 61.15
CA VAL A 1010 50.53 21.24 60.10
C VAL A 1010 51.60 22.33 60.34
N ALA A 1011 51.25 23.41 61.06
CA ALA A 1011 52.11 24.55 61.37
C ALA A 1011 53.33 24.27 62.29
N SER A 1012 53.47 23.07 62.87
CA SER A 1012 54.55 22.76 63.84
C SER A 1012 55.63 21.80 63.34
N ILE A 1013 55.62 21.43 62.06
CA ILE A 1013 56.74 20.73 61.42
C ILE A 1013 57.68 21.79 60.87
N LYS A 1014 58.44 22.39 61.79
CA LYS A 1014 59.53 23.32 61.50
C LYS A 1014 60.90 22.63 61.61
N ASP A 1015 60.95 21.32 61.34
CA ASP A 1015 62.15 20.79 60.70
C ASP A 1015 62.09 21.36 59.29
N GLU A 1016 62.97 22.29 58.95
CA GLU A 1016 62.99 22.97 57.65
C GLU A 1016 63.25 21.95 56.54
N LEU A 1017 62.15 21.30 56.12
CA LEU A 1017 62.07 20.51 54.91
C LEU A 1017 62.49 21.43 53.76
N PRO A 1018 63.55 21.07 53.02
CA PRO A 1018 64.14 21.98 52.04
C PRO A 1018 63.11 22.30 50.95
N GLU A 1019 63.10 23.54 50.48
CA GLU A 1019 62.23 23.94 49.35
C GLU A 1019 62.59 23.19 48.06
N GLN A 1020 63.81 22.66 47.96
CA GLN A 1020 64.33 21.93 46.80
C GLN A 1020 65.21 20.73 47.22
N MET A 1021 65.13 19.59 46.51
CA MET A 1021 66.05 18.44 46.68
C MET A 1021 66.61 17.97 45.32
N ASN A 1022 67.74 17.28 45.32
CA ASN A 1022 68.30 16.68 44.10
C ASN A 1022 67.73 15.28 43.86
N LEU A 1023 67.70 14.79 42.61
CA LEU A 1023 67.40 13.40 42.28
C LEU A 1023 68.70 12.62 42.02
N VAL A 1024 68.84 11.43 42.60
CA VAL A 1024 69.98 10.52 42.48
C VAL A 1024 69.48 9.19 41.93
N ILE A 1025 69.85 8.85 40.69
CA ILE A 1025 69.57 7.55 40.10
C ILE A 1025 70.74 6.61 40.36
N VAL A 1026 70.47 5.47 40.99
CA VAL A 1026 71.43 4.42 41.32
C VAL A 1026 71.18 3.21 40.41
N GLY A 1027 72.15 2.94 39.53
CA GLY A 1027 72.19 1.74 38.69
C GLY A 1027 73.33 0.82 39.11
N LYS A 1028 73.24 -0.47 38.78
CA LYS A 1028 74.33 -1.45 38.97
C LYS A 1028 74.88 -1.86 37.62
N ASP A 1029 76.20 -1.92 37.47
CA ASP A 1029 76.82 -2.44 36.27
C ASP A 1029 76.82 -3.98 36.21
N LYS A 1030 77.39 -4.53 35.12
CA LYS A 1030 77.46 -5.98 34.84
C LYS A 1030 78.23 -6.79 35.89
N ASN A 1031 78.98 -6.11 36.78
CA ASN A 1031 79.76 -6.71 37.85
C ASN A 1031 79.17 -6.43 39.25
N GLY A 1032 78.02 -5.75 39.32
CA GLY A 1032 77.32 -5.41 40.56
C GLY A 1032 77.81 -4.14 41.26
N GLU A 1033 78.66 -3.33 40.63
CA GLU A 1033 79.14 -2.05 41.18
C GLU A 1033 78.11 -0.92 40.92
N GLU A 1034 77.82 -0.10 41.94
CA GLU A 1034 76.85 0.99 41.87
C GLU A 1034 77.43 2.23 41.17
N HIS A 1035 76.73 2.76 40.16
CA HIS A 1035 77.10 4.01 39.46
C HIS A 1035 75.97 5.04 39.56
N THR A 1036 76.34 6.29 39.83
CA THR A 1036 75.42 7.44 40.00
C THR A 1036 75.45 8.34 38.77
N THR A 1037 74.29 8.59 38.14
CA THR A 1037 74.26 9.35 36.87
C THR A 1037 72.99 10.21 36.72
N VAL A 1038 73.16 11.55 36.80
CA VAL A 1038 72.34 12.64 36.17
C VAL A 1038 71.15 13.27 36.94
N ILE A 1039 70.99 14.60 36.70
CA ILE A 1039 69.96 15.58 37.14
C ILE A 1039 68.92 15.77 36.01
N GLY A 1040 67.61 15.89 36.31
CA GLY A 1040 66.59 16.20 35.31
C GLY A 1040 65.31 16.84 35.85
N GLN A 1041 64.49 17.30 34.90
CA GLN A 1041 63.24 18.05 34.99
C GLN A 1041 62.07 17.14 35.28
N PHE A 1042 61.01 17.56 35.99
CA PHE A 1042 59.69 16.92 35.87
C PHE A 1042 58.56 17.92 35.94
N ASN A 1043 57.44 17.57 35.35
CA ASN A 1043 56.29 18.44 35.19
C ASN A 1043 55.19 17.89 36.09
N THR A 1044 54.85 18.57 37.18
CA THR A 1044 53.76 18.14 38.07
C THR A 1044 52.44 18.00 37.32
N ARG A 1045 52.16 18.88 36.35
CA ARG A 1045 50.95 18.86 35.52
C ARG A 1045 50.88 17.63 34.60
N SER A 1046 52.00 17.23 33.96
CA SER A 1046 52.01 16.11 33.01
C SER A 1046 52.55 14.78 33.57
N GLY A 1047 53.24 14.79 34.72
CA GLY A 1047 53.93 13.64 35.32
C GLY A 1047 55.21 13.19 34.60
N GLU A 1048 55.69 13.98 33.64
CA GLU A 1048 56.85 13.71 32.79
C GLU A 1048 58.16 14.19 33.40
N PHE A 1049 59.30 13.52 33.16
CA PHE A 1049 60.66 14.02 33.47
C PHE A 1049 61.50 14.21 32.20
N ARG A 1050 62.46 15.15 32.19
CA ARG A 1050 63.42 15.36 31.08
C ARG A 1050 64.84 15.65 31.58
N ALA A 1051 65.88 14.96 31.13
CA ALA A 1051 67.24 15.21 31.62
C ALA A 1051 67.80 16.56 31.13
N ASN A 1052 68.33 17.42 32.02
CA ASN A 1052 68.88 18.71 31.59
C ASN A 1052 70.29 18.53 31.01
N SER A 1053 70.48 18.89 29.75
CA SER A 1053 71.69 18.71 28.96
C SER A 1053 72.82 19.65 29.38
N VAL A 1054 73.44 19.44 30.54
CA VAL A 1054 74.80 19.93 30.78
C VAL A 1054 75.74 18.79 30.42
N LYS A 1055 76.38 18.86 29.24
CA LYS A 1055 77.45 17.93 28.80
C LYS A 1055 78.54 17.84 29.88
N ARG A 1056 78.43 16.90 30.81
CA ARG A 1056 79.52 16.48 31.69
C ARG A 1056 80.42 15.54 30.88
N VAL A 1057 81.74 15.76 30.98
CA VAL A 1057 82.73 14.87 30.39
C VAL A 1057 83.02 13.80 31.43
N TYR A 1058 83.00 12.54 31.02
CA TYR A 1058 83.29 11.41 31.89
C TYR A 1058 84.65 10.81 31.49
N ASP A 1059 85.40 10.31 32.46
CA ASP A 1059 86.55 9.46 32.15
C ASP A 1059 86.09 8.07 31.67
N LEU A 1060 87.03 7.24 31.18
CA LEU A 1060 86.74 5.87 30.71
C LEU A 1060 86.21 4.93 31.82
N LYS A 1061 86.05 5.43 33.05
CA LYS A 1061 85.49 4.71 34.20
C LYS A 1061 84.18 5.33 34.70
N GLY A 1062 83.56 6.24 33.93
CA GLY A 1062 82.25 6.81 34.25
C GLY A 1062 82.26 7.92 35.30
N ARG A 1063 83.43 8.46 35.71
CA ARG A 1063 83.50 9.53 36.70
C ARG A 1063 83.45 10.91 36.04
N SER A 1064 82.65 11.82 36.58
CA SER A 1064 82.49 13.19 36.08
C SER A 1064 83.78 14.01 36.29
N VAL A 1065 84.29 14.65 35.23
CA VAL A 1065 85.44 15.57 35.27
C VAL A 1065 85.07 17.00 34.86
N ASN A 1066 85.82 17.98 35.38
CA ASN A 1066 85.52 19.41 35.27
C ASN A 1066 85.58 19.93 33.81
N LYS A 1067 84.81 20.99 33.49
CA LYS A 1067 84.57 21.54 32.13
C LYS A 1067 85.86 21.88 31.35
N ASP A 1068 86.97 22.14 32.06
CA ASP A 1068 88.27 22.54 31.51
C ASP A 1068 89.23 21.38 31.17
N ALA A 1069 88.84 20.13 31.35
CA ALA A 1069 89.68 18.96 31.00
C ALA A 1069 90.03 18.86 29.50
N ARG A 1070 89.40 19.67 28.64
CA ARG A 1070 89.67 19.76 27.19
C ARG A 1070 90.99 20.43 26.80
N LYS A 1071 91.87 20.79 27.75
CA LYS A 1071 93.17 21.45 27.49
C LYS A 1071 94.42 20.58 27.66
N VAL A 1072 94.30 19.25 27.68
CA VAL A 1072 95.50 18.38 27.65
C VAL A 1072 95.61 17.73 26.28
N ARG A 1073 96.58 18.20 25.48
CA ARG A 1073 96.97 17.62 24.19
C ARG A 1073 97.84 16.38 24.42
N GLY A 1074 97.46 15.25 23.83
CA GLY A 1074 98.38 14.15 23.53
C GLY A 1074 97.87 12.77 23.96
N ALA A 1075 97.53 11.92 22.99
CA ALA A 1075 97.53 10.48 23.14
C ALA A 1075 98.93 9.95 22.80
N TYR A 1076 99.45 9.01 23.59
CA TYR A 1076 100.75 8.37 23.36
C TYR A 1076 100.54 6.94 22.85
N TYR A 1077 101.08 6.62 21.66
CA TYR A 1077 101.43 5.25 21.28
C TYR A 1077 102.66 5.30 20.36
N GLY A 1078 103.82 4.87 20.86
CA GLY A 1078 105.07 4.84 20.10
C GLY A 1078 105.68 6.22 19.81
N LYS A 1079 106.93 6.43 20.20
CA LYS A 1079 107.66 7.71 20.09
C LYS A 1079 107.78 8.21 18.64
N ASN A 1080 106.84 9.02 18.14
CA ASN A 1080 107.05 10.17 17.23
C ASN A 1080 105.72 10.88 16.89
N LEU A 1081 105.72 12.21 16.90
CA LEU A 1081 104.59 13.10 16.53
C LEU A 1081 104.59 13.36 15.02
N LEU A 1082 103.43 13.29 14.37
CA LEU A 1082 103.22 13.87 13.03
C LEU A 1082 101.93 14.68 12.98
N HIS A 1083 102.01 15.77 12.19
CA HIS A 1083 101.23 17.01 12.17
C HIS A 1083 99.72 16.90 12.02
#